data_AF-A0A9W7T5C7-F1
#
_entry.id   AF-A0A9W7T5C7-F1
#
_cell.length_a   1.000
_cell.length_b   1.000
_cell.length_c   1.000
_cell.angle_alpha   90.00
_cell.angle_beta   90.00
_cell.angle_gamma   90.00
#
_symmetry.space_group_name_H-M   'P 1'
#
loop_
_entity.id
_entity.type
_entity.pdbx_description
1 polymer ?
#
loop_
_entity_poly.entity_id
_entity_poly.type
_entity_poly.pdbx_seq_one_letter_code
_entity_poly.pdbx_strand_id
1 'polypeptide(L)'
;MTPQLIFCFKKKLSQLFMFYTLFSEGKISGAKVAHLRASFNLLHQALKSSQESEMQLLQEAKAFRTKLEEQNQELEKAELFPEGQDTEVSGLKQKLLQSYNELKEYEERDYHMQFQLECLKEEKLYLQKEYQNQPKPAELERRYMTLKESCEDMRKETVQLRQEVKTLAENVETQQKHTDKERCELDEFKNLVEISEAELAQVCLIPVQLRKEVNRVAHRKSEVDNQVAVMDKQRLKHMEHQQMTVEKCEKVKEAQREVLRELDGYKAQLMAAQSKQERLLKELQMTKEKEAIFMDQRGLLEINMEQIVADCKSLRDKQARDTRLKDRLVRVLKRNELQLIQASDALIHTQQQHARTQAQRDEVPDGDCFLQKRRDLEKEVEDLKRSLIIKQSMAGLKVQQVEEYLEQEQALIGESHRRRDELHHLHRLILIKADEREHKSRELLKAQLKYKRSKQDLQGKGLVLQEHKKLSQETKSRLNVFAKLYEVTKGERNKYMSLIQISNQNLEEVKEKLIKLEEDLQIMQPIAMNKDKILQKFRLQHSQCYKLRDHMKNVISRISQVLQEMHQKREEQKLNLRKLVLTITTQEQNLLHLRKSYEAAMQGRNERGVQLVEREQELCVFYERLNKLNGAMQEDNKKIQVMEDEIKKLKILQKEQDRQINLQRQQLSCIRALQEESTLLQIQLSESQDKVKELDKAVGDVNRAQELSGEDPSPEDLLKKIEELEVQLTEKEAQLLEMELVYEQVNHLSQRIRTKAENGKEDSLHLAKKVNELQAQIRERTHKMMAVVAELSMWQVESMTLQQEIKEKETHLDSCQMRLEQGLPPSDAIEQEWLRCLRDQHTRQANAERKASLAEEDEWKQLPSGVYTTAELRPNAYIPTDDPLPVPKHYGALAPFKPAEPGANIRHIRKPKPKPIEI
;
A
#
# COMPACT_ATOMS: atom_id res chain seq x y z
N MET A 1 25.82 61.68 -14.24
CA MET A 1 24.99 60.80 -15.11
C MET A 1 25.79 59.55 -15.44
N THR A 2 25.21 58.36 -15.34
CA THR A 2 25.90 57.10 -15.63
C THR A 2 25.99 56.83 -17.15
N PRO A 3 27.02 56.12 -17.64
CA PRO A 3 27.16 55.79 -19.07
C PRO A 3 25.98 54.96 -19.63
N GLN A 4 25.25 54.24 -18.76
CA GLN A 4 24.04 53.50 -19.13
C GLN A 4 22.88 54.40 -19.62
N LEU A 5 22.72 55.62 -19.05
CA LEU A 5 21.71 56.58 -19.51
C LEU A 5 21.99 57.05 -20.94
N ILE A 6 23.26 57.30 -21.26
CA ILE A 6 23.72 57.69 -22.60
C ILE A 6 23.48 56.56 -23.62
N PHE A 7 23.74 55.30 -23.21
CA PHE A 7 23.49 54.12 -24.05
C PHE A 7 22.00 53.91 -24.34
N CYS A 8 21.12 54.06 -23.34
CA CYS A 8 19.67 53.99 -23.54
C CYS A 8 19.14 55.12 -24.43
N PHE A 9 19.67 56.34 -24.31
CA PHE A 9 19.28 57.46 -25.16
C PHE A 9 19.67 57.23 -26.63
N LYS A 10 20.88 56.69 -26.88
CA LYS A 10 21.31 56.28 -28.24
C LYS A 10 20.43 55.18 -28.84
N LYS A 11 20.07 54.14 -28.07
CA LYS A 11 19.12 53.09 -28.55
C LYS A 11 17.74 53.67 -28.89
N LYS A 12 17.20 54.56 -28.04
CA LYS A 12 15.92 55.23 -28.28
C LYS A 12 15.91 56.05 -29.57
N LEU A 13 16.97 56.83 -29.82
CA LEU A 13 17.11 57.58 -31.07
C LEU A 13 17.25 56.65 -32.29
N SER A 14 18.05 55.60 -32.19
CA SER A 14 18.24 54.60 -33.26
C SER A 14 16.95 53.88 -33.64
N GLN A 15 16.13 53.46 -32.67
CA GLN A 15 14.86 52.77 -32.93
C GLN A 15 13.77 53.72 -33.44
N LEU A 16 13.71 54.97 -32.95
CA LEU A 16 12.81 55.99 -33.51
C LEU A 16 13.20 56.36 -34.95
N PHE A 17 14.49 56.39 -35.27
CA PHE A 17 14.98 56.59 -36.64
C PHE A 17 14.62 55.41 -37.55
N MET A 18 14.73 54.17 -37.05
CA MET A 18 14.31 52.96 -37.78
C MET A 18 12.80 52.96 -38.12
N PHE A 19 11.94 53.43 -37.20
CA PHE A 19 10.51 53.58 -37.51
C PHE A 19 10.24 54.68 -38.55
N TYR A 20 11.11 55.69 -38.64
CA TYR A 20 11.01 56.75 -39.64
C TYR A 20 11.52 56.29 -41.02
N THR A 21 12.62 55.54 -41.09
CA THR A 21 13.12 54.99 -42.37
C THR A 21 12.15 53.98 -42.99
N LEU A 22 11.57 53.08 -42.18
CA LEU A 22 10.54 52.15 -42.63
C LEU A 22 9.25 52.84 -43.12
N PHE A 23 8.94 54.04 -42.61
CA PHE A 23 7.86 54.88 -43.10
C PHE A 23 8.21 55.54 -44.45
N SER A 24 9.42 56.10 -44.60
CA SER A 24 9.87 56.68 -45.88
C SER A 24 10.02 55.65 -47.00
N GLU A 25 10.28 54.37 -46.66
CA GLU A 25 10.30 53.26 -47.61
C GLU A 25 8.88 52.73 -47.96
N GLY A 26 7.81 53.34 -47.44
CA GLY A 26 6.42 52.96 -47.71
C GLY A 26 5.95 51.63 -47.08
N LYS A 27 6.81 50.96 -46.29
CA LYS A 27 6.56 49.60 -45.76
C LYS A 27 5.57 49.56 -44.59
N ILE A 28 5.32 50.69 -43.92
CA ILE A 28 4.37 50.81 -42.80
C ILE A 28 3.56 52.10 -42.89
N SER A 29 2.27 52.04 -42.55
CA SER A 29 1.39 53.22 -42.57
C SER A 29 1.66 54.16 -41.39
N GLY A 30 1.38 55.46 -41.58
CA GLY A 30 1.62 56.49 -40.55
C GLY A 30 0.88 56.24 -39.23
N ALA A 31 -0.32 55.65 -39.28
CA ALA A 31 -1.05 55.23 -38.08
C ALA A 31 -0.32 54.11 -37.31
N LYS A 32 0.30 53.16 -38.02
CA LYS A 32 1.07 52.07 -37.41
C LYS A 32 2.39 52.58 -36.81
N VAL A 33 3.04 53.56 -37.45
CA VAL A 33 4.20 54.28 -36.90
C VAL A 33 3.82 55.03 -35.62
N ALA A 34 2.69 55.75 -35.61
CA ALA A 34 2.21 56.47 -34.44
C ALA A 34 1.92 55.51 -33.27
N HIS A 35 1.26 54.38 -33.53
CA HIS A 35 0.99 53.35 -32.51
C HIS A 35 2.29 52.72 -31.96
N LEU A 36 3.25 52.36 -32.82
CA LEU A 36 4.55 51.83 -32.39
C LEU A 36 5.35 52.86 -31.59
N ARG A 37 5.33 54.14 -31.98
CA ARG A 37 5.97 55.24 -31.24
C ARG A 37 5.32 55.46 -29.87
N ALA A 38 3.99 55.38 -29.78
CA ALA A 38 3.26 55.49 -28.52
C ALA A 38 3.57 54.30 -27.59
N SER A 39 3.48 53.06 -28.08
CA SER A 39 3.82 51.85 -27.34
C SER A 39 5.28 51.85 -26.85
N PHE A 40 6.22 52.24 -27.72
CA PHE A 40 7.63 52.35 -27.35
C PHE A 40 7.89 53.43 -26.29
N ASN A 41 7.24 54.59 -26.40
CA ASN A 41 7.35 55.63 -25.38
C ASN A 41 6.77 55.19 -24.03
N LEU A 42 5.66 54.46 -24.03
CA LEU A 42 5.02 53.94 -22.81
C LEU A 42 5.88 52.86 -22.14
N LEU A 43 6.46 51.93 -22.91
CA LEU A 43 7.45 50.96 -22.42
C LEU A 43 8.70 51.65 -21.85
N HIS A 44 9.19 52.69 -22.51
CA HIS A 44 10.36 53.45 -22.05
C HIS A 44 10.07 54.26 -20.78
N GLN A 45 8.85 54.80 -20.62
CA GLN A 45 8.41 55.45 -19.40
C GLN A 45 8.29 54.44 -18.24
N ALA A 46 7.69 53.27 -18.47
CA ALA A 46 7.59 52.21 -17.49
C ALA A 46 8.98 51.70 -17.03
N LEU A 47 9.91 51.50 -17.98
CA LEU A 47 11.30 51.14 -17.66
C LEU A 47 11.99 52.21 -16.82
N LYS A 48 11.79 53.50 -17.15
CA LYS A 48 12.36 54.63 -16.40
C LYS A 48 11.80 54.70 -14.98
N SER A 49 10.49 54.56 -14.79
CA SER A 49 9.89 54.53 -13.45
C SER A 49 10.35 53.31 -12.63
N SER A 50 10.53 52.15 -13.27
CA SER A 50 11.10 50.97 -12.61
C SER A 50 12.52 51.23 -12.11
N GLN A 51 13.39 51.80 -12.96
CA GLN A 51 14.77 52.15 -12.59
C GLN A 51 14.85 53.24 -11.52
N GLU A 52 13.92 54.20 -11.53
CA GLU A 52 13.80 55.23 -10.49
C GLU A 52 13.39 54.62 -9.15
N SER A 53 12.42 53.70 -9.14
CA SER A 53 12.02 52.96 -7.92
C SER A 53 13.12 52.03 -7.39
N GLU A 54 13.85 51.34 -8.28
CA GLU A 54 14.98 50.48 -7.91
C GLU A 54 16.11 51.32 -7.27
N MET A 55 16.42 52.49 -7.84
CA MET A 55 17.38 53.43 -7.27
C MET A 55 16.96 54.00 -5.90
N GLN A 56 15.67 54.27 -5.70
CA GLN A 56 15.15 54.70 -4.40
C GLN A 56 15.29 53.61 -3.34
N LEU A 57 14.84 52.39 -3.64
CA LEU A 57 14.99 51.22 -2.75
C LEU A 57 16.48 50.93 -2.42
N LEU A 58 17.39 51.13 -3.37
CA LEU A 58 18.83 50.98 -3.14
C LEU A 58 19.42 52.10 -2.26
N GLN A 59 18.86 53.31 -2.29
CA GLN A 59 19.22 54.39 -1.38
C GLN A 59 18.67 54.15 0.03
N GLU A 60 17.42 53.70 0.16
CA GLU A 60 16.81 53.30 1.42
C GLU A 60 17.57 52.14 2.07
N ALA A 61 17.89 51.08 1.30
CA ALA A 61 18.69 49.96 1.79
C ALA A 61 20.09 50.37 2.27
N LYS A 62 20.70 51.40 1.67
CA LYS A 62 21.96 51.98 2.17
C LYS A 62 21.76 52.77 3.46
N ALA A 63 20.72 53.59 3.56
CA ALA A 63 20.39 54.34 4.77
C ALA A 63 20.00 53.43 5.95
N PHE A 64 19.37 52.27 5.68
CA PHE A 64 19.12 51.26 6.70
C PHE A 64 20.39 50.53 7.13
N ARG A 65 21.35 50.28 6.22
CA ARG A 65 22.66 49.71 6.59
C ARG A 65 23.47 50.66 7.46
N THR A 66 23.56 51.95 7.11
CA THR A 66 24.29 52.91 7.96
C THR A 66 23.65 53.05 9.34
N LYS A 67 22.31 53.03 9.43
CA LYS A 67 21.61 53.01 10.73
C LYS A 67 21.85 51.74 11.53
N LEU A 68 21.92 50.57 10.89
CA LEU A 68 22.28 49.31 11.55
C LEU A 68 23.73 49.31 12.02
N GLU A 69 24.64 49.88 11.25
CA GLU A 69 26.05 50.06 11.64
C GLU A 69 26.19 51.05 12.81
N GLU A 70 25.46 52.15 12.81
CA GLU A 70 25.35 53.10 13.94
C GLU A 70 24.78 52.42 15.20
N GLN A 71 23.67 51.69 15.08
CA GLN A 71 23.04 50.96 16.20
C GLN A 71 23.93 49.84 16.75
N ASN A 72 24.64 49.11 15.89
CA ASN A 72 25.60 48.10 16.33
C ASN A 72 26.78 48.74 17.06
N GLN A 73 27.30 49.89 16.59
CA GLN A 73 28.34 50.64 17.29
C GLN A 73 27.85 51.24 18.63
N GLU A 74 26.57 51.57 18.76
CA GLU A 74 25.97 51.98 20.04
C GLU A 74 25.80 50.79 21.00
N LEU A 75 25.43 49.61 20.48
CA LEU A 75 25.37 48.36 21.26
C LEU A 75 26.76 47.92 21.73
N GLU A 76 27.77 47.90 20.86
CA GLU A 76 29.16 47.60 21.24
C GLU A 76 29.69 48.57 22.31
N LYS A 77 29.31 49.86 22.25
CA LYS A 77 29.63 50.86 23.29
C LYS A 77 28.81 50.67 24.58
N ALA A 78 27.67 50.00 24.54
CA ALA A 78 26.85 49.68 25.71
C ALA A 78 27.25 48.36 26.39
N GLU A 79 27.78 47.40 25.60
CA GLU A 79 28.40 46.17 26.10
C GLU A 79 29.76 46.44 26.77
N LEU A 80 30.49 47.46 26.31
CA LEU A 80 31.63 48.05 27.02
C LEU A 80 31.16 48.86 28.23
N PHE A 81 31.01 48.18 29.37
CA PHE A 81 30.72 48.83 30.66
C PHE A 81 31.75 49.95 30.95
N PRO A 82 31.33 51.15 31.39
CA PRO A 82 32.27 52.22 31.68
C PRO A 82 33.20 51.80 32.82
N GLU A 83 34.51 51.85 32.56
CA GLU A 83 35.57 51.60 33.56
C GLU A 83 35.56 52.69 34.64
N GLY A 84 34.65 52.53 35.60
CA GLY A 84 34.62 53.32 36.82
C GLY A 84 35.80 52.97 37.71
N GLN A 85 36.70 53.94 37.89
CA GLN A 85 37.87 53.99 38.79
C GLN A 85 38.20 52.69 39.56
N ASP A 86 39.38 52.14 39.26
CA ASP A 86 39.96 50.96 39.90
C ASP A 86 39.90 51.04 41.43
N THR A 87 38.90 50.35 41.97
CA THR A 87 38.70 50.11 43.39
C THR A 87 38.64 48.61 43.61
N GLU A 88 39.14 48.12 44.74
CA GLU A 88 39.18 46.67 45.02
C GLU A 88 37.79 46.02 44.93
N VAL A 89 36.73 46.78 45.22
CA VAL A 89 35.33 46.38 45.05
C VAL A 89 34.95 46.17 43.58
N SER A 90 35.49 46.96 42.65
CA SER A 90 35.33 46.74 41.20
C SER A 90 36.00 45.44 40.77
N GLY A 91 37.27 45.24 41.16
CA GLY A 91 38.02 44.02 40.85
C GLY A 91 37.42 42.75 41.47
N LEU A 92 36.87 42.82 42.69
CA LEU A 92 36.15 41.69 43.31
C LEU A 92 34.81 41.41 42.62
N LYS A 93 34.06 42.43 42.19
CA LYS A 93 32.85 42.23 41.37
C LYS A 93 33.18 41.61 40.03
N GLN A 94 34.26 42.05 39.37
CA GLN A 94 34.71 41.49 38.11
C GLN A 94 35.10 40.01 38.25
N LYS A 95 35.85 39.65 39.30
CA LYS A 95 36.19 38.23 39.60
C LYS A 95 34.98 37.38 39.98
N LEU A 96 34.02 37.94 40.72
CA LEU A 96 32.75 37.26 41.03
C LEU A 96 31.94 37.01 39.75
N LEU A 97 31.89 37.98 38.85
CA LEU A 97 31.15 37.86 37.59
C LEU A 97 31.85 36.91 36.61
N GLN A 98 33.19 36.91 36.57
CA GLN A 98 33.99 35.94 35.83
C GLN A 98 33.73 34.51 36.33
N SER A 99 33.86 34.26 37.64
CA SER A 99 33.58 32.93 38.22
C SER A 99 32.11 32.50 38.08
N TYR A 100 31.15 33.42 38.10
CA TYR A 100 29.75 33.13 37.82
C TYR A 100 29.51 32.77 36.35
N ASN A 101 30.13 33.50 35.42
CA ASN A 101 30.06 33.20 33.99
C ASN A 101 30.75 31.86 33.66
N GLU A 102 31.93 31.60 34.22
CA GLU A 102 32.62 30.31 34.11
C GLU A 102 31.75 29.17 34.64
N LEU A 103 31.13 29.32 35.82
CA LEU A 103 30.20 28.33 36.38
C LEU A 103 29.00 28.08 35.46
N LYS A 104 28.39 29.15 34.91
CA LYS A 104 27.30 29.02 33.94
C LYS A 104 27.73 28.33 32.64
N GLU A 105 28.93 28.60 32.14
CA GLU A 105 29.47 27.87 30.99
C GLU A 105 29.73 26.39 31.32
N TYR A 106 30.15 26.05 32.54
CA TYR A 106 30.28 24.65 32.97
C TYR A 106 28.91 23.96 33.09
N GLU A 107 27.88 24.64 33.60
CA GLU A 107 26.51 24.13 33.60
C GLU A 107 25.98 23.91 32.17
N GLU A 108 26.15 24.87 31.27
CA GLU A 108 25.76 24.74 29.85
C GLU A 108 26.52 23.60 29.14
N ARG A 109 27.81 23.42 29.44
CA ARG A 109 28.60 22.26 28.97
C ARG A 109 28.09 20.94 29.54
N ASP A 110 27.73 20.88 30.82
CA ASP A 110 27.20 19.65 31.43
C ASP A 110 25.83 19.30 30.86
N TYR A 111 24.91 20.26 30.70
CA TYR A 111 23.65 20.04 29.97
C TYR A 111 23.88 19.53 28.54
N HIS A 112 24.87 20.08 27.83
CA HIS A 112 25.20 19.62 26.48
C HIS A 112 25.77 18.19 26.48
N MET A 113 26.64 17.85 27.43
CA MET A 113 27.21 16.50 27.57
C MET A 113 26.16 15.47 28.03
N GLN A 114 25.24 15.85 28.91
CA GLN A 114 24.10 15.02 29.32
C GLN A 114 23.16 14.75 28.13
N PHE A 115 22.83 15.78 27.35
CA PHE A 115 22.04 15.63 26.11
C PHE A 115 22.74 14.73 25.08
N GLN A 116 24.04 14.91 24.84
CA GLN A 116 24.83 14.01 23.99
C GLN A 116 24.81 12.57 24.53
N LEU A 117 24.93 12.37 25.84
CA LEU A 117 24.84 11.05 26.46
C LEU A 117 23.46 10.42 26.32
N GLU A 118 22.38 11.20 26.29
CA GLU A 118 21.03 10.71 26.00
C GLU A 118 20.88 10.32 24.53
N CYS A 119 21.30 11.17 23.59
CA CYS A 119 21.35 10.82 22.16
C CYS A 119 22.15 9.54 21.92
N LEU A 120 23.34 9.40 22.51
CA LEU A 120 24.18 8.20 22.39
C LEU A 120 23.57 6.96 23.07
N LYS A 121 22.78 7.11 24.15
CA LYS A 121 22.01 6.01 24.75
C LYS A 121 20.87 5.58 23.83
N GLU A 122 20.16 6.51 23.21
CA GLU A 122 19.12 6.22 22.22
C GLU A 122 19.70 5.54 20.99
N GLU A 123 20.76 6.09 20.39
CA GLU A 123 21.49 5.47 19.27
C GLU A 123 21.97 4.06 19.61
N LYS A 124 22.57 3.86 20.79
CA LYS A 124 22.94 2.51 21.28
C LYS A 124 21.74 1.57 21.35
N LEU A 125 20.58 2.06 21.77
CA LEU A 125 19.35 1.27 21.89
C LEU A 125 18.73 0.96 20.52
N TYR A 126 18.80 1.88 19.57
CA TYR A 126 18.47 1.63 18.15
C TYR A 126 19.42 0.61 17.54
N LEU A 127 20.74 0.79 17.67
CA LEU A 127 21.75 -0.14 17.18
C LEU A 127 21.64 -1.53 17.81
N GLN A 128 21.26 -1.64 19.09
CA GLN A 128 20.97 -2.93 19.73
C GLN A 128 19.71 -3.61 19.15
N LYS A 129 18.65 -2.85 18.86
CA LYS A 129 17.47 -3.37 18.16
C LYS A 129 17.80 -3.78 16.72
N GLU A 130 18.59 -2.99 16.00
CA GLU A 130 19.05 -3.35 14.66
C GLU A 130 19.94 -4.59 14.66
N TYR A 131 20.85 -4.73 15.63
CA TYR A 131 21.67 -5.92 15.83
C TYR A 131 20.83 -7.17 16.12
N GLN A 132 19.81 -7.06 16.97
CA GLN A 132 18.85 -8.15 17.23
C GLN A 132 17.97 -8.47 16.00
N ASN A 133 17.72 -7.49 15.14
CA ASN A 133 16.98 -7.63 13.89
C ASN A 133 17.87 -7.98 12.68
N GLN A 134 19.18 -8.22 12.86
CA GLN A 134 20.04 -8.64 11.75
C GLN A 134 19.58 -10.02 11.24
N PRO A 135 19.31 -10.15 9.93
CA PRO A 135 18.94 -11.44 9.36
C PRO A 135 20.09 -12.43 9.53
N LYS A 136 19.75 -13.70 9.79
CA LYS A 136 20.72 -14.78 10.05
C LYS A 136 21.77 -14.85 8.93
N PRO A 137 23.02 -15.28 9.18
CA PRO A 137 24.10 -15.24 8.19
C PRO A 137 23.74 -15.84 6.82
N ALA A 138 22.97 -16.93 6.79
CA ALA A 138 22.47 -17.54 5.54
C ALA A 138 21.54 -16.63 4.70
N GLU A 139 20.85 -15.66 5.29
CA GLU A 139 20.04 -14.66 4.58
C GLU A 139 20.88 -13.48 4.08
N LEU A 140 21.94 -13.11 4.83
CA LEU A 140 22.95 -12.16 4.35
C LEU A 140 23.75 -12.73 3.18
N GLU A 141 24.13 -14.00 3.24
CA GLU A 141 24.76 -14.73 2.12
C GLU A 141 23.84 -14.78 0.89
N ARG A 142 22.53 -15.08 1.07
CA ARG A 142 21.56 -15.01 -0.04
C ARG A 142 21.47 -13.62 -0.65
N ARG A 143 21.38 -12.56 0.17
CA ARG A 143 21.35 -11.17 -0.31
C ARG A 143 22.64 -10.81 -1.04
N TYR A 144 23.79 -11.19 -0.51
CA TYR A 144 25.10 -11.01 -1.14
C TYR A 144 25.18 -11.73 -2.48
N MET A 145 24.72 -12.98 -2.58
CA MET A 145 24.67 -13.73 -3.84
C MET A 145 23.73 -13.07 -4.86
N THR A 146 22.51 -12.67 -4.49
CA THR A 146 21.61 -11.94 -5.41
C THR A 146 22.17 -10.59 -5.85
N LEU A 147 22.89 -9.89 -4.98
CA LEU A 147 23.54 -8.62 -5.31
C LEU A 147 24.77 -8.83 -6.20
N LYS A 148 25.49 -9.93 -6.02
CA LYS A 148 26.62 -10.34 -6.86
C LYS A 148 26.13 -10.75 -8.26
N GLU A 149 25.06 -11.53 -8.36
CA GLU A 149 24.38 -11.87 -9.61
C GLU A 149 23.91 -10.61 -10.34
N SER A 150 23.25 -9.69 -9.63
CA SER A 150 22.85 -8.38 -10.19
C SER A 150 24.06 -7.54 -10.65
N CYS A 151 25.16 -7.50 -9.90
CA CYS A 151 26.40 -6.85 -10.30
C CYS A 151 27.02 -7.50 -11.56
N GLU A 152 26.95 -8.83 -11.67
CA GLU A 152 27.43 -9.57 -12.84
C GLU A 152 26.56 -9.34 -14.07
N ASP A 153 25.24 -9.21 -13.90
CA ASP A 153 24.31 -8.86 -14.99
C ASP A 153 24.49 -7.41 -15.46
N MET A 154 24.63 -6.45 -14.55
CA MET A 154 24.99 -5.06 -14.90
C MET A 154 26.35 -4.98 -15.62
N ARG A 155 27.32 -5.85 -15.28
CA ARG A 155 28.59 -5.97 -16.01
C ARG A 155 28.40 -6.54 -17.41
N LYS A 156 27.57 -7.57 -17.59
CA LYS A 156 27.22 -8.13 -18.91
C LYS A 156 26.54 -7.09 -19.79
N GLU A 157 25.56 -6.36 -19.25
CA GLU A 157 24.87 -5.25 -19.93
C GLU A 157 25.86 -4.13 -20.30
N THR A 158 26.77 -3.75 -19.40
CA THR A 158 27.83 -2.78 -19.69
C THR A 158 28.77 -3.25 -20.82
N VAL A 159 29.07 -4.55 -20.91
CA VAL A 159 29.87 -5.11 -22.01
C VAL A 159 29.08 -5.13 -23.32
N GLN A 160 27.79 -5.47 -23.28
CA GLN A 160 26.89 -5.43 -24.45
C GLN A 160 26.75 -4.01 -24.99
N LEU A 161 26.44 -3.02 -24.15
CA LEU A 161 26.37 -1.61 -24.54
C LEU A 161 27.70 -1.10 -25.11
N ARG A 162 28.85 -1.56 -24.60
CA ARG A 162 30.18 -1.24 -25.18
C ARG A 162 30.41 -1.91 -26.54
N GLN A 163 29.83 -3.07 -26.79
CA GLN A 163 29.88 -3.73 -28.10
C GLN A 163 28.94 -3.04 -29.09
N GLU A 164 27.71 -2.71 -28.68
CA GLU A 164 26.76 -1.93 -29.48
C GLU A 164 27.36 -0.58 -29.89
N VAL A 165 27.95 0.17 -28.96
CA VAL A 165 28.65 1.44 -29.26
C VAL A 165 29.80 1.26 -30.26
N LYS A 166 30.55 0.14 -30.21
CA LYS A 166 31.58 -0.17 -31.22
C LYS A 166 30.97 -0.45 -32.59
N THR A 167 29.95 -1.30 -32.67
CA THR A 167 29.28 -1.60 -33.95
C THR A 167 28.62 -0.36 -34.56
N LEU A 168 28.06 0.54 -33.73
CA LEU A 168 27.51 1.82 -34.17
C LEU A 168 28.62 2.77 -34.65
N ALA A 169 29.78 2.80 -34.00
CA ALA A 169 30.94 3.58 -34.46
C ALA A 169 31.47 3.05 -35.80
N GLU A 170 31.59 1.73 -35.97
CA GLU A 170 32.00 1.08 -37.23
C GLU A 170 30.96 1.32 -38.36
N ASN A 171 29.67 1.31 -38.04
CA ASN A 171 28.59 1.66 -38.97
C ASN A 171 28.62 3.14 -39.37
N VAL A 172 28.92 4.06 -38.44
CA VAL A 172 29.12 5.48 -38.75
C VAL A 172 30.36 5.67 -39.61
N GLU A 173 31.48 5.01 -39.29
CA GLU A 173 32.72 5.11 -40.08
C GLU A 173 32.56 4.55 -41.50
N THR A 174 31.79 3.48 -41.68
CA THR A 174 31.48 2.93 -43.02
C THR A 174 30.49 3.80 -43.80
N GLN A 175 29.47 4.38 -43.16
CA GLN A 175 28.59 5.38 -43.78
C GLN A 175 29.35 6.66 -44.16
N GLN A 176 30.29 7.08 -43.33
CA GLN A 176 31.14 8.25 -43.59
C GLN A 176 32.08 7.99 -44.78
N LYS A 177 32.71 6.80 -44.84
CA LYS A 177 33.47 6.36 -46.03
C LYS A 177 32.60 6.24 -47.29
N HIS A 178 31.29 6.00 -47.16
CA HIS A 178 30.38 5.99 -48.29
C HIS A 178 30.04 7.42 -48.76
N THR A 179 29.73 8.33 -47.84
CA THR A 179 29.49 9.75 -48.16
C THR A 179 30.74 10.47 -48.68
N ASP A 180 31.93 10.09 -48.22
CA ASP A 180 33.18 10.64 -48.76
C ASP A 180 33.49 10.11 -50.18
N LYS A 181 33.08 8.87 -50.53
CA LYS A 181 33.10 8.40 -51.93
C LYS A 181 32.11 9.15 -52.81
N GLU A 182 30.86 9.30 -52.35
CA GLU A 182 29.84 10.07 -53.06
C GLU A 182 30.27 11.54 -53.28
N ARG A 183 31.03 12.11 -52.34
CA ARG A 183 31.67 13.44 -52.49
C ARG A 183 32.77 13.45 -53.54
N CYS A 184 33.67 12.47 -53.55
CA CYS A 184 34.69 12.35 -54.60
C CYS A 184 34.06 12.19 -55.98
N GLU A 185 33.04 11.33 -56.13
CA GLU A 185 32.28 11.17 -57.38
C GLU A 185 31.60 12.49 -57.78
N LEU A 186 31.00 13.22 -56.83
CA LEU A 186 30.41 14.54 -57.07
C LEU A 186 31.45 15.58 -57.54
N ASP A 187 32.67 15.54 -56.98
CA ASP A 187 33.76 16.45 -57.36
C ASP A 187 34.37 16.06 -58.72
N GLU A 188 34.44 14.77 -59.06
CA GLU A 188 34.75 14.29 -60.41
C GLU A 188 33.71 14.77 -61.43
N PHE A 189 32.42 14.70 -61.10
CA PHE A 189 31.35 15.27 -61.94
C PHE A 189 31.44 16.80 -62.09
N LYS A 190 31.83 17.54 -61.05
CA LYS A 190 32.09 18.98 -61.17
C LYS A 190 33.25 19.28 -62.10
N ASN A 191 34.37 18.54 -61.97
CA ASN A 191 35.52 18.69 -62.85
C ASN A 191 35.14 18.40 -64.33
N LEU A 192 34.30 17.39 -64.57
CA LEU A 192 33.75 17.11 -65.90
C LEU A 192 32.85 18.24 -66.44
N VAL A 193 32.07 18.89 -65.57
CA VAL A 193 31.27 20.07 -65.94
C VAL A 193 32.18 21.27 -66.24
N GLU A 194 33.20 21.55 -65.43
CA GLU A 194 34.16 22.64 -65.68
C GLU A 194 34.94 22.44 -66.98
N ILE A 195 35.34 21.20 -67.30
CA ILE A 195 35.93 20.84 -68.60
C ILE A 195 34.93 21.07 -69.74
N SER A 196 33.68 20.63 -69.58
CA SER A 196 32.62 20.82 -70.58
C SER A 196 32.29 22.31 -70.82
N GLU A 197 32.32 23.13 -69.77
CA GLU A 197 32.13 24.58 -69.85
C GLU A 197 33.33 25.29 -70.52
N ALA A 198 34.56 24.81 -70.28
CA ALA A 198 35.76 25.29 -70.97
C ALA A 198 35.78 24.92 -72.46
N GLU A 199 35.28 23.73 -72.83
CA GLU A 199 35.06 23.33 -74.22
C GLU A 199 33.97 24.19 -74.89
N LEU A 200 32.87 24.48 -74.16
CA LEU A 200 31.79 25.35 -74.64
C LEU A 200 32.30 26.76 -74.97
N ALA A 201 33.26 27.28 -74.18
CA ALA A 201 33.85 28.59 -74.39
C ALA A 201 34.65 28.71 -75.72
N GLN A 202 35.17 27.61 -76.26
CA GLN A 202 35.88 27.61 -77.55
C GLN A 202 34.94 27.62 -78.77
N VAL A 203 33.69 27.18 -78.63
CA VAL A 203 32.75 27.01 -79.77
C VAL A 203 32.00 28.31 -80.14
N CYS A 204 32.10 29.35 -79.33
CA CYS A 204 31.34 30.61 -79.44
C CYS A 204 31.66 31.54 -80.64
N LEU A 205 32.36 31.07 -81.69
CA LEU A 205 32.85 31.92 -82.79
C LEU A 205 32.09 31.84 -84.14
N ILE A 206 31.06 31.00 -84.31
CA ILE A 206 30.42 30.78 -85.64
C ILE A 206 28.88 30.96 -85.64
N PRO A 207 28.36 32.22 -85.68
CA PRO A 207 26.93 32.49 -85.55
C PRO A 207 26.20 32.72 -86.89
N VAL A 208 25.65 31.64 -87.50
CA VAL A 208 24.61 31.77 -88.56
C VAL A 208 23.43 30.79 -88.38
N GLN A 209 23.60 29.64 -87.73
CA GLN A 209 22.53 28.63 -87.60
C GLN A 209 21.48 28.92 -86.50
N LEU A 210 21.69 29.97 -85.70
CA LEU A 210 20.96 30.30 -84.46
C LEU A 210 19.49 30.78 -84.60
N ARG A 211 18.79 30.54 -85.72
CA ARG A 211 17.35 30.89 -85.86
C ARG A 211 16.38 29.71 -85.80
N LYS A 212 16.83 28.46 -85.94
CA LYS A 212 15.94 27.27 -85.83
C LYS A 212 15.95 26.64 -84.44
N GLU A 213 17.08 26.64 -83.74
CA GLU A 213 17.17 26.11 -82.38
C GLU A 213 16.52 27.03 -81.32
N VAL A 214 16.48 28.35 -81.54
CA VAL A 214 15.80 29.28 -80.62
C VAL A 214 14.33 28.92 -80.39
N ASN A 215 13.62 28.45 -81.41
CA ASN A 215 12.21 28.05 -81.26
C ASN A 215 12.05 26.70 -80.52
N ARG A 216 13.02 25.79 -80.66
CA ARG A 216 13.05 24.51 -79.91
C ARG A 216 13.40 24.73 -78.44
N VAL A 217 14.37 25.61 -78.17
CA VAL A 217 14.74 26.05 -76.83
C VAL A 217 13.60 26.85 -76.18
N ALA A 218 12.88 27.70 -76.91
CA ALA A 218 11.71 28.39 -76.39
C ALA A 218 10.57 27.43 -75.99
N HIS A 219 10.34 26.35 -76.74
CA HIS A 219 9.32 25.36 -76.39
C HIS A 219 9.74 24.52 -75.18
N ARG A 220 10.98 24.01 -75.15
CA ARG A 220 11.54 23.31 -73.98
C ARG A 220 11.59 24.19 -72.74
N LYS A 221 11.89 25.49 -72.90
CA LYS A 221 11.81 26.47 -71.81
C LYS A 221 10.37 26.60 -71.31
N SER A 222 9.38 26.70 -72.19
CA SER A 222 7.96 26.73 -71.76
C SER A 222 7.52 25.44 -71.07
N GLU A 223 8.04 24.27 -71.47
CA GLU A 223 7.77 23.00 -70.79
C GLU A 223 8.43 22.95 -69.40
N VAL A 224 9.68 23.41 -69.28
CA VAL A 224 10.39 23.52 -68.00
C VAL A 224 9.75 24.58 -67.10
N ASP A 225 9.38 25.76 -67.60
CA ASP A 225 8.68 26.81 -66.85
C ASP A 225 7.31 26.30 -66.35
N ASN A 226 6.60 25.48 -67.15
CA ASN A 226 5.37 24.81 -66.71
C ASN A 226 5.64 23.72 -65.65
N GLN A 227 6.71 22.95 -65.78
CA GLN A 227 7.11 21.96 -64.76
C GLN A 227 7.53 22.66 -63.46
N VAL A 228 8.30 23.75 -63.53
CA VAL A 228 8.66 24.59 -62.39
C VAL A 228 7.42 25.18 -61.73
N ALA A 229 6.45 25.70 -62.51
CA ALA A 229 5.18 26.18 -61.97
C ALA A 229 4.35 25.07 -61.29
N VAL A 230 4.39 23.83 -61.81
CA VAL A 230 3.76 22.66 -61.16
C VAL A 230 4.49 22.30 -59.86
N MET A 231 5.82 22.26 -59.88
CA MET A 231 6.65 21.97 -58.71
C MET A 231 6.52 23.05 -57.63
N ASP A 232 6.45 24.33 -57.99
CA ASP A 232 6.20 25.43 -57.06
C ASP A 232 4.77 25.39 -56.49
N LYS A 233 3.79 24.96 -57.28
CA LYS A 233 2.41 24.73 -56.80
C LYS A 233 2.32 23.51 -55.88
N GLN A 234 3.16 22.50 -56.07
CA GLN A 234 3.34 21.41 -55.11
C GLN A 234 4.07 21.89 -53.85
N ARG A 235 5.13 22.68 -53.99
CA ARG A 235 5.89 23.30 -52.88
C ARG A 235 5.02 24.20 -52.01
N LEU A 236 4.12 24.97 -52.61
CA LEU A 236 3.14 25.78 -51.88
C LEU A 236 2.19 24.90 -51.06
N LYS A 237 1.61 23.86 -51.66
CA LYS A 237 0.77 22.87 -50.96
C LYS A 237 1.52 22.15 -49.84
N HIS A 238 2.81 21.85 -50.03
CA HIS A 238 3.64 21.26 -48.99
C HIS A 238 3.93 22.25 -47.85
N MET A 239 4.19 23.53 -48.13
CA MET A 239 4.27 24.58 -47.10
C MET A 239 2.95 24.74 -46.34
N GLU A 240 1.81 24.80 -47.04
CA GLU A 240 0.47 24.89 -46.43
C GLU A 240 0.21 23.68 -45.54
N HIS A 241 0.55 22.47 -45.99
CA HIS A 241 0.45 21.26 -45.18
C HIS A 241 1.38 21.30 -43.96
N GLN A 242 2.61 21.81 -44.11
CA GLN A 242 3.58 21.94 -43.03
C GLN A 242 3.16 23.01 -42.00
N GLN A 243 2.59 24.13 -42.44
CA GLN A 243 1.97 25.13 -41.55
C GLN A 243 0.77 24.52 -40.80
N MET A 244 -0.10 23.78 -41.49
CA MET A 244 -1.23 23.08 -40.88
C MET A 244 -0.81 21.99 -39.88
N THR A 245 0.35 21.32 -40.06
CA THR A 245 0.88 20.39 -39.05
C THR A 245 1.53 21.13 -37.88
N VAL A 246 2.24 22.24 -38.12
CA VAL A 246 2.77 23.10 -37.05
C VAL A 246 1.65 23.66 -36.17
N GLU A 247 0.57 24.19 -36.75
CA GLU A 247 -0.59 24.65 -35.99
C GLU A 247 -1.25 23.54 -35.16
N LYS A 248 -1.34 22.32 -35.70
CA LYS A 248 -1.86 21.17 -34.95
C LYS A 248 -0.93 20.81 -33.78
N CYS A 249 0.38 20.86 -33.98
CA CYS A 249 1.37 20.67 -32.92
C CYS A 249 1.31 21.77 -31.85
N GLU A 250 1.11 23.04 -32.22
CA GLU A 250 0.89 24.15 -31.28
C GLU A 250 -0.36 23.90 -30.43
N LYS A 251 -1.50 23.57 -31.06
CA LYS A 251 -2.77 23.24 -30.38
C LYS A 251 -2.63 22.04 -29.43
N VAL A 252 -1.87 21.01 -29.80
CA VAL A 252 -1.57 19.86 -28.92
C VAL A 252 -0.68 20.26 -27.74
N LYS A 253 0.33 21.12 -27.93
CA LYS A 253 1.15 21.66 -26.83
C LYS A 253 0.33 22.57 -25.90
N GLU A 254 -0.67 23.28 -26.40
CA GLU A 254 -1.59 24.08 -25.59
C GLU A 254 -2.50 23.20 -24.75
N ALA A 255 -3.12 22.18 -25.34
CA ALA A 255 -3.89 21.18 -24.60
C ALA A 255 -3.05 20.46 -23.54
N GLN A 256 -1.78 20.11 -23.83
CA GLN A 256 -0.85 19.57 -22.82
C GLN A 256 -0.58 20.56 -21.68
N ARG A 257 -0.39 21.86 -21.99
CA ARG A 257 -0.21 22.91 -20.98
C ARG A 257 -1.46 23.09 -20.11
N GLU A 258 -2.65 22.95 -20.67
CA GLU A 258 -3.92 23.01 -19.93
C GLU A 258 -4.09 21.80 -19.01
N VAL A 259 -3.91 20.57 -19.53
CA VAL A 259 -3.95 19.35 -18.73
C VAL A 259 -2.90 19.36 -17.60
N LEU A 260 -1.71 19.94 -17.81
CA LEU A 260 -0.73 20.14 -16.75
C LEU A 260 -1.21 21.11 -15.66
N ARG A 261 -1.83 22.25 -16.03
CA ARG A 261 -2.42 23.17 -15.04
C ARG A 261 -3.56 22.52 -14.26
N GLU A 262 -4.41 21.74 -14.92
CA GLU A 262 -5.47 20.98 -14.26
C GLU A 262 -4.90 19.94 -13.28
N LEU A 263 -3.89 19.18 -13.71
CA LEU A 263 -3.19 18.21 -12.87
C LEU A 263 -2.58 18.87 -11.62
N ASP A 264 -1.93 20.02 -11.78
CA ASP A 264 -1.35 20.76 -10.65
C ASP A 264 -2.43 21.37 -9.74
N GLY A 265 -3.57 21.79 -10.30
CA GLY A 265 -4.77 22.14 -9.55
C GLY A 265 -5.32 20.98 -8.72
N TYR A 266 -5.40 19.77 -9.28
CA TYR A 266 -5.81 18.57 -8.56
C TYR A 266 -4.79 18.17 -7.48
N LYS A 267 -3.48 18.29 -7.72
CA LYS A 267 -2.43 18.09 -6.70
C LYS A 267 -2.59 19.07 -5.53
N ALA A 268 -2.82 20.35 -5.81
CA ALA A 268 -3.04 21.36 -4.77
C ALA A 268 -4.29 21.07 -3.93
N GLN A 269 -5.38 20.61 -4.56
CA GLN A 269 -6.59 20.17 -3.87
C GLN A 269 -6.33 18.92 -3.01
N LEU A 270 -5.56 17.95 -3.51
CA LEU A 270 -5.15 16.75 -2.76
C LEU A 270 -4.34 17.12 -1.51
N MET A 271 -3.32 17.98 -1.67
CA MET A 271 -2.47 18.48 -0.57
C MET A 271 -3.30 19.22 0.47
N ALA A 272 -4.24 20.07 0.05
CA ALA A 272 -5.16 20.78 0.95
C ALA A 272 -6.11 19.81 1.70
N ALA A 273 -6.58 18.75 1.03
CA ALA A 273 -7.40 17.71 1.64
C ALA A 273 -6.61 16.86 2.66
N GLN A 274 -5.36 16.50 2.35
CA GLN A 274 -4.44 15.80 3.24
C GLN A 274 -4.12 16.65 4.49
N SER A 275 -3.73 17.91 4.31
CA SER A 275 -3.51 18.87 5.42
C SER A 275 -4.77 19.06 6.29
N LYS A 276 -5.97 18.98 5.70
CA LYS A 276 -7.22 19.03 6.45
C LYS A 276 -7.49 17.72 7.21
N GLN A 277 -7.19 16.57 6.63
CA GLN A 277 -7.28 15.26 7.28
C GLN A 277 -6.31 15.16 8.47
N GLU A 278 -5.07 15.61 8.31
CA GLU A 278 -4.08 15.66 9.39
C GLU A 278 -4.52 16.57 10.55
N ARG A 279 -5.10 17.73 10.26
CA ARG A 279 -5.69 18.60 11.29
C ARG A 279 -6.86 17.93 12.01
N LEU A 280 -7.78 17.30 11.29
CA LEU A 280 -8.89 16.56 11.89
C LEU A 280 -8.42 15.35 12.73
N LEU A 281 -7.33 14.69 12.34
CA LEU A 281 -6.72 13.62 13.14
C LEU A 281 -6.08 14.15 14.43
N LYS A 282 -5.39 15.30 14.36
CA LYS A 282 -4.87 15.98 15.56
C LYS A 282 -6.00 16.45 16.48
N GLU A 283 -7.08 17.03 15.94
CA GLU A 283 -8.28 17.40 16.71
C GLU A 283 -8.96 16.19 17.36
N LEU A 284 -9.02 15.05 16.66
CA LEU A 284 -9.52 13.78 17.20
C LEU A 284 -8.64 13.23 18.33
N GLN A 285 -7.32 13.42 18.24
CA GLN A 285 -6.38 12.99 19.28
C GLN A 285 -6.49 13.89 20.53
N MET A 286 -6.50 15.22 20.35
CA MET A 286 -6.72 16.19 21.44
C MET A 286 -8.09 16.03 22.12
N THR A 287 -9.12 15.56 21.40
CA THR A 287 -10.44 15.29 22.00
C THR A 287 -10.44 13.99 22.81
N LYS A 288 -9.78 12.92 22.34
CA LYS A 288 -9.57 11.70 23.15
C LYS A 288 -8.76 11.96 24.42
N GLU A 289 -7.73 12.80 24.35
CA GLU A 289 -6.95 13.21 25.52
C GLU A 289 -7.81 14.00 26.52
N LYS A 290 -8.68 14.90 26.05
CA LYS A 290 -9.66 15.59 26.90
C LYS A 290 -10.70 14.64 27.50
N GLU A 291 -11.19 13.66 26.73
CA GLU A 291 -12.10 12.62 27.23
C GLU A 291 -11.44 11.78 28.34
N ALA A 292 -10.17 11.40 28.18
CA ALA A 292 -9.40 10.72 29.22
C ALA A 292 -9.29 11.58 30.50
N ILE A 293 -8.91 12.86 30.37
CA ILE A 293 -8.84 13.80 31.50
C ILE A 293 -10.21 13.95 32.19
N PHE A 294 -11.31 14.02 31.44
CA PHE A 294 -12.65 14.08 32.03
C PHE A 294 -13.07 12.76 32.70
N MET A 295 -12.62 11.61 32.20
CA MET A 295 -12.85 10.31 32.86
C MET A 295 -12.07 10.20 34.17
N ASP A 296 -10.82 10.66 34.21
CA ASP A 296 -10.02 10.72 35.44
C ASP A 296 -10.63 11.69 36.47
N GLN A 297 -11.06 12.88 36.03
CA GLN A 297 -11.79 13.83 36.87
C GLN A 297 -13.11 13.25 37.38
N ARG A 298 -13.85 12.49 36.56
CA ARG A 298 -15.08 11.82 37.00
C ARG A 298 -14.79 10.76 38.06
N GLY A 299 -13.74 9.95 37.89
CA GLY A 299 -13.31 8.98 38.90
C GLY A 299 -12.92 9.64 40.23
N LEU A 300 -12.20 10.76 40.19
CA LEU A 300 -11.90 11.55 41.39
C LEU A 300 -13.17 12.11 42.05
N LEU A 301 -14.14 12.60 41.27
CA LEU A 301 -15.42 13.09 41.80
C LEU A 301 -16.30 11.96 42.37
N GLU A 302 -16.27 10.77 41.79
CA GLU A 302 -16.94 9.56 42.29
C GLU A 302 -16.33 9.14 43.65
N ILE A 303 -14.99 9.09 43.76
CA ILE A 303 -14.29 8.82 45.03
C ILE A 303 -14.64 9.88 46.10
N ASN A 304 -14.65 11.17 45.73
CA ASN A 304 -15.02 12.25 46.65
C ASN A 304 -16.49 12.17 47.09
N MET A 305 -17.40 11.80 46.19
CA MET A 305 -18.81 11.52 46.52
C MET A 305 -18.93 10.35 47.50
N GLU A 306 -18.19 9.25 47.29
CA GLU A 306 -18.18 8.10 48.20
C GLU A 306 -17.65 8.48 49.59
N GLN A 307 -16.59 9.28 49.66
CA GLN A 307 -16.07 9.83 50.93
C GLN A 307 -17.11 10.70 51.64
N ILE A 308 -17.73 11.66 50.94
CA ILE A 308 -18.79 12.51 51.51
C ILE A 308 -19.99 11.67 51.99
N VAL A 309 -20.37 10.62 51.26
CA VAL A 309 -21.44 9.70 51.67
C VAL A 309 -21.04 8.87 52.89
N ALA A 310 -19.79 8.42 52.99
CA ALA A 310 -19.26 7.72 54.16
C ALA A 310 -19.22 8.64 55.39
N ASP A 311 -18.78 9.89 55.24
CA ASP A 311 -18.79 10.91 56.30
C ASP A 311 -20.22 11.23 56.73
N CYS A 312 -21.14 11.43 55.79
CA CYS A 312 -22.56 11.62 56.09
C CYS A 312 -23.16 10.44 56.87
N LYS A 313 -22.80 9.19 56.55
CA LYS A 313 -23.18 8.01 57.34
C LYS A 313 -22.58 8.08 58.73
N SER A 314 -21.28 8.35 58.86
CA SER A 314 -20.60 8.44 60.16
C SER A 314 -21.19 9.52 61.07
N LEU A 315 -21.60 10.66 60.51
CA LEU A 315 -22.23 11.77 61.21
C LEU A 315 -23.66 11.42 61.64
N ARG A 316 -24.45 10.76 60.76
CA ARG A 316 -25.77 10.22 61.14
C ARG A 316 -25.66 9.19 62.27
N ASP A 317 -24.65 8.32 62.24
CA ASP A 317 -24.41 7.34 63.30
C ASP A 317 -23.92 7.97 64.61
N LYS A 318 -23.17 9.09 64.54
CA LYS A 318 -22.84 9.92 65.72
C LYS A 318 -24.11 10.56 66.28
N GLN A 319 -24.89 11.26 65.46
CA GLN A 319 -26.16 11.88 65.86
C GLN A 319 -27.17 10.86 66.43
N ALA A 320 -27.24 9.64 65.87
CA ALA A 320 -28.06 8.54 66.38
C ALA A 320 -27.57 8.00 67.74
N ARG A 321 -26.26 8.04 68.00
CA ARG A 321 -25.69 7.74 69.33
C ARG A 321 -26.00 8.87 70.32
N ASP A 322 -25.78 10.12 69.93
CA ASP A 322 -25.96 11.28 70.80
C ASP A 322 -27.42 11.51 71.18
N THR A 323 -28.36 11.27 70.26
CA THR A 323 -29.81 11.26 70.57
C THR A 323 -30.17 10.15 71.55
N ARG A 324 -29.67 8.92 71.36
CA ARG A 324 -29.85 7.82 72.34
C ARG A 324 -29.24 8.13 73.70
N LEU A 325 -28.10 8.84 73.75
CA LEU A 325 -27.48 9.30 75.01
C LEU A 325 -28.33 10.40 75.66
N LYS A 326 -28.78 11.40 74.90
CA LYS A 326 -29.73 12.42 75.37
C LYS A 326 -31.00 11.80 75.94
N ASP A 327 -31.61 10.83 75.27
CA ASP A 327 -32.84 10.16 75.73
C ASP A 327 -32.60 9.28 76.97
N ARG A 328 -31.38 8.78 77.18
CA ARG A 328 -30.99 8.13 78.44
C ARG A 328 -30.86 9.18 79.56
N LEU A 329 -30.16 10.28 79.31
CA LEU A 329 -29.97 11.37 80.26
C LEU A 329 -31.29 12.04 80.66
N VAL A 330 -32.20 12.30 79.72
CA VAL A 330 -33.54 12.84 79.99
C VAL A 330 -34.38 11.87 80.83
N ARG A 331 -34.24 10.55 80.62
CA ARG A 331 -34.93 9.56 81.48
C ARG A 331 -34.33 9.49 82.89
N VAL A 332 -33.03 9.66 83.05
CA VAL A 332 -32.39 9.79 84.37
C VAL A 332 -32.82 11.09 85.06
N LEU A 333 -32.78 12.21 84.34
CA LEU A 333 -33.19 13.52 84.85
C LEU A 333 -34.66 13.51 85.32
N LYS A 334 -35.59 12.94 84.54
CA LYS A 334 -37.00 12.77 84.97
C LYS A 334 -37.17 11.88 86.20
N ARG A 335 -36.33 10.85 86.38
CA ARG A 335 -36.33 10.03 87.62
C ARG A 335 -35.86 10.87 88.81
N ASN A 336 -34.81 11.66 88.62
CA ASN A 336 -34.28 12.54 89.67
C ASN A 336 -35.27 13.67 90.00
N GLU A 337 -35.98 14.24 89.02
CA GLU A 337 -37.08 15.20 89.23
C GLU A 337 -38.23 14.58 90.04
N LEU A 338 -38.64 13.35 89.71
CA LEU A 338 -39.67 12.63 90.48
C LEU A 338 -39.21 12.30 91.90
N GLN A 339 -37.94 11.93 92.10
CA GLN A 339 -37.35 11.74 93.42
C GLN A 339 -37.28 13.06 94.21
N LEU A 340 -36.96 14.18 93.55
CA LEU A 340 -36.96 15.51 94.16
C LEU A 340 -38.38 15.91 94.59
N ILE A 341 -39.39 15.67 93.76
CA ILE A 341 -40.80 15.91 94.08
C ILE A 341 -41.20 15.07 95.31
N GLN A 342 -40.91 13.76 95.31
CA GLN A 342 -41.16 12.88 96.46
C GLN A 342 -40.45 13.35 97.73
N ALA A 343 -39.21 13.85 97.63
CA ALA A 343 -38.49 14.41 98.77
C ALA A 343 -39.11 15.73 99.26
N SER A 344 -39.61 16.58 98.35
CA SER A 344 -40.31 17.82 98.71
C SER A 344 -41.70 17.57 99.31
N ASP A 345 -42.44 16.57 98.84
CA ASP A 345 -43.71 16.15 99.42
C ASP A 345 -43.48 15.54 100.82
N ALA A 346 -42.42 14.75 100.99
CA ALA A 346 -42.01 14.26 102.30
C ALA A 346 -41.60 15.39 103.26
N LEU A 347 -40.91 16.43 102.77
CA LEU A 347 -40.59 17.64 103.53
C LEU A 347 -41.85 18.41 103.93
N ILE A 348 -42.80 18.59 103.02
CA ILE A 348 -44.10 19.23 103.32
C ILE A 348 -44.87 18.41 104.36
N HIS A 349 -44.84 17.09 104.28
CA HIS A 349 -45.45 16.21 105.27
C HIS A 349 -44.78 16.33 106.65
N THR A 350 -43.45 16.38 106.75
CA THR A 350 -42.76 16.60 108.03
C THR A 350 -43.00 18.01 108.59
N GLN A 351 -43.12 19.04 107.74
CA GLN A 351 -43.53 20.38 108.15
C GLN A 351 -44.98 20.40 108.69
N GLN A 352 -45.92 19.70 108.04
CA GLN A 352 -47.29 19.56 108.53
C GLN A 352 -47.37 18.78 109.85
N GLN A 353 -46.56 17.72 110.02
CA GLN A 353 -46.44 17.04 111.29
C GLN A 353 -45.88 17.97 112.36
N HIS A 354 -44.81 18.71 112.08
CA HIS A 354 -44.24 19.68 113.02
C HIS A 354 -45.27 20.73 113.45
N ALA A 355 -46.05 21.28 112.51
CA ALA A 355 -47.13 22.23 112.81
C ALA A 355 -48.24 21.63 113.68
N ARG A 356 -48.55 20.33 113.54
CA ARG A 356 -49.48 19.62 114.43
C ARG A 356 -48.89 19.44 115.83
N THR A 357 -47.62 19.07 115.96
CA THR A 357 -46.93 19.00 117.26
C THR A 357 -46.81 20.37 117.92
N GLN A 358 -46.75 21.45 117.13
CA GLN A 358 -46.74 22.82 117.59
C GLN A 358 -48.13 23.24 118.11
N ALA A 359 -49.21 22.95 117.37
CA ALA A 359 -50.58 23.18 117.85
C ALA A 359 -50.92 22.38 119.13
N GLN A 360 -50.42 21.14 119.24
CA GLN A 360 -50.54 20.32 120.46
C GLN A 360 -49.72 20.87 121.66
N ARG A 361 -48.83 21.84 121.43
CA ARG A 361 -48.08 22.55 122.47
C ARG A 361 -48.82 23.78 123.00
N ASP A 362 -49.76 24.31 122.21
CA ASP A 362 -50.50 25.55 122.49
C ASP A 362 -51.91 25.28 123.09
N GLU A 363 -52.34 24.02 123.23
CA GLU A 363 -53.59 23.60 123.89
C GLU A 363 -53.38 23.18 125.37
N VAL A 364 -52.83 24.07 126.20
CA VAL A 364 -52.81 23.92 127.68
C VAL A 364 -53.51 25.12 128.33
N PRO A 365 -54.65 24.93 129.03
CA PRO A 365 -55.42 26.03 129.61
C PRO A 365 -54.99 26.40 131.04
N ASP A 366 -54.77 27.69 131.29
CA ASP A 366 -54.90 28.29 132.62
C ASP A 366 -56.40 28.32 133.01
N GLY A 367 -56.74 27.95 134.24
CA GLY A 367 -58.14 27.85 134.68
C GLY A 367 -58.36 28.05 136.17
N ASP A 368 -59.03 29.17 136.51
CA ASP A 368 -59.51 29.50 137.86
C ASP A 368 -61.04 29.51 137.91
N CYS A 369 -61.66 28.70 138.78
CA CYS A 369 -63.08 28.83 139.10
C CYS A 369 -63.50 28.18 140.44
N PHE A 370 -63.77 29.00 141.46
CA PHE A 370 -64.50 28.59 142.68
C PHE A 370 -65.31 29.75 143.29
N LEU A 371 -66.53 30.03 142.80
CA LEU A 371 -67.44 30.98 143.47
C LEU A 371 -68.94 30.67 143.32
N GLN A 372 -69.33 29.40 143.38
CA GLN A 372 -70.74 28.97 143.33
C GLN A 372 -71.12 28.02 144.49
N LYS A 373 -70.61 28.33 145.68
CA LYS A 373 -70.88 27.66 146.97
C LYS A 373 -71.18 28.66 148.12
N ARG A 374 -71.68 29.86 147.79
CA ARG A 374 -71.78 31.01 148.73
C ARG A 374 -73.10 31.80 148.69
N ARG A 375 -74.21 31.19 148.26
CA ARG A 375 -75.54 31.84 148.23
C ARG A 375 -76.73 31.02 148.75
N ASP A 376 -76.53 29.73 149.04
CA ASP A 376 -77.63 28.83 149.42
C ASP A 376 -77.72 28.56 150.94
N LEU A 377 -77.03 29.35 151.77
CA LEU A 377 -77.00 29.23 153.24
C LEU A 377 -77.52 30.47 154.00
N GLU A 378 -78.18 31.42 153.32
CA GLU A 378 -78.77 32.63 153.94
C GLU A 378 -80.30 32.66 153.90
N LYS A 379 -80.97 31.51 153.69
CA LYS A 379 -82.45 31.42 153.63
C LYS A 379 -83.13 30.48 154.62
N GLU A 380 -82.40 29.91 155.59
CA GLU A 380 -82.96 28.97 156.58
C GLU A 380 -83.24 29.58 157.97
N VAL A 381 -83.17 30.91 158.13
CA VAL A 381 -83.28 31.58 159.45
C VAL A 381 -84.53 32.47 159.63
N GLU A 382 -85.23 32.86 158.57
CA GLU A 382 -86.40 33.76 158.69
C GLU A 382 -87.76 33.04 158.85
N ASP A 383 -87.93 31.85 158.28
CA ASP A 383 -89.22 31.13 158.29
C ASP A 383 -89.53 30.34 159.59
N LEU A 384 -88.59 30.28 160.54
CA LEU A 384 -88.79 29.62 161.84
C LEU A 384 -89.41 30.51 162.93
N LYS A 385 -89.85 31.75 162.61
CA LYS A 385 -90.31 32.72 163.62
C LYS A 385 -91.82 33.04 163.67
N ARG A 386 -92.66 32.54 162.75
CA ARG A 386 -94.09 32.90 162.72
C ARG A 386 -95.05 31.77 162.30
N SER A 387 -95.28 30.83 163.21
CA SER A 387 -96.53 30.06 163.23
C SER A 387 -97.14 29.97 164.65
N LEU A 388 -98.48 29.99 164.69
CA LEU A 388 -99.42 29.88 165.82
C LEU A 388 -99.58 31.03 166.85
N ILE A 389 -100.79 31.62 166.78
CA ILE A 389 -101.65 32.12 167.87
C ILE A 389 -101.98 30.95 168.84
N ILE A 390 -102.19 31.10 170.17
CA ILE A 390 -103.43 31.46 170.94
C ILE A 390 -103.00 31.93 172.37
N LYS A 391 -103.50 33.00 173.04
CA LYS A 391 -104.84 33.31 173.65
C LYS A 391 -104.91 34.80 174.06
N GLN A 392 -105.98 35.59 173.78
CA GLN A 392 -107.22 35.88 174.58
C GLN A 392 -106.97 36.62 175.94
N SER A 393 -107.80 37.57 176.46
CA SER A 393 -109.10 38.19 176.07
C SER A 393 -109.57 39.31 177.06
N MET A 394 -110.71 40.00 176.76
CA MET A 394 -111.66 40.81 177.60
C MET A 394 -111.37 42.34 177.71
N ALA A 395 -112.27 43.35 177.70
CA ALA A 395 -113.74 43.57 177.89
C ALA A 395 -114.23 43.71 179.36
N GLY A 396 -115.10 44.68 179.76
CA GLY A 396 -115.69 45.87 179.09
C GLY A 396 -117.00 46.39 179.78
N LEU A 397 -117.34 47.70 179.76
CA LEU A 397 -118.57 48.26 180.39
C LEU A 397 -119.20 49.50 179.68
N LYS A 398 -120.53 49.62 179.79
CA LYS A 398 -121.43 50.70 179.28
C LYS A 398 -122.15 51.34 180.52
N VAL A 399 -122.87 52.47 180.52
CA VAL A 399 -123.85 53.04 179.58
C VAL A 399 -123.93 54.59 179.75
N GLN A 400 -123.26 55.33 178.87
CA GLN A 400 -123.77 56.63 178.33
C GLN A 400 -123.99 56.52 176.80
N GLN A 401 -123.73 55.34 176.24
CA GLN A 401 -123.50 55.10 174.81
C GLN A 401 -124.75 55.03 173.92
N VAL A 402 -125.96 55.19 174.47
CA VAL A 402 -127.20 54.92 173.70
C VAL A 402 -127.51 56.05 172.70
N GLU A 403 -127.10 57.29 172.98
CA GLU A 403 -127.33 58.42 172.08
C GLU A 403 -126.25 58.52 170.97
N GLU A 404 -125.00 58.10 171.24
CA GLU A 404 -123.90 58.12 170.26
C GLU A 404 -124.05 57.09 169.12
N TYR A 405 -124.78 55.98 169.33
CA TYR A 405 -124.89 54.93 168.30
C TYR A 405 -125.74 55.32 167.09
N LEU A 406 -126.70 56.23 167.25
CA LEU A 406 -127.65 56.61 166.20
C LEU A 406 -127.01 57.47 165.09
N GLU A 407 -126.00 58.28 165.43
CA GLU A 407 -125.24 59.06 164.43
C GLU A 407 -124.21 58.21 163.69
N GLN A 408 -123.60 57.21 164.37
CA GLN A 408 -122.59 56.33 163.79
C GLN A 408 -123.15 55.43 162.68
N GLU A 409 -124.41 54.96 162.81
CA GLU A 409 -125.03 54.09 161.81
C GLU A 409 -125.26 54.81 160.46
N GLN A 410 -125.64 56.10 160.48
CA GLN A 410 -125.82 56.90 159.26
C GLN A 410 -124.49 57.15 158.53
N ALA A 411 -123.40 57.36 159.27
CA ALA A 411 -122.06 57.53 158.68
C ALA A 411 -121.61 56.26 157.93
N LEU A 412 -121.84 55.08 158.49
CA LEU A 412 -121.46 53.79 157.90
C LEU A 412 -122.20 53.48 156.58
N ILE A 413 -123.47 53.89 156.46
CA ILE A 413 -124.23 53.74 155.21
C ILE A 413 -123.59 54.60 154.09
N GLY A 414 -123.14 55.82 154.41
CA GLY A 414 -122.44 56.69 153.47
C GLY A 414 -121.14 56.07 152.91
N GLU A 415 -120.36 55.40 153.76
CA GLU A 415 -119.14 54.69 153.34
C GLU A 415 -119.44 53.45 152.48
N SER A 416 -120.50 52.70 152.79
CA SER A 416 -120.94 51.54 152.01
C SER A 416 -121.27 51.87 150.54
N HIS A 417 -121.79 53.07 150.28
CA HIS A 417 -122.04 53.54 148.92
C HIS A 417 -120.73 53.89 148.19
N ARG A 418 -119.82 54.64 148.82
CA ARG A 418 -118.50 54.98 148.24
C ARG A 418 -117.71 53.73 147.82
N ARG A 419 -117.70 52.68 148.65
CA ARG A 419 -117.03 51.40 148.33
C ARG A 419 -117.65 50.66 147.14
N ARG A 420 -118.96 50.77 146.92
CA ARG A 420 -119.64 50.18 145.75
C ARG A 420 -119.28 50.90 144.45
N ASP A 421 -119.13 52.22 144.49
CA ASP A 421 -118.69 53.02 143.33
C ASP A 421 -117.21 52.75 142.97
N GLU A 422 -116.33 52.64 143.99
CA GLU A 422 -114.93 52.21 143.81
C GLU A 422 -114.84 50.83 143.13
N LEU A 423 -115.61 49.85 143.61
CA LEU A 423 -115.67 48.50 143.00
C LEU A 423 -116.18 48.54 141.56
N HIS A 424 -117.20 49.36 141.25
CA HIS A 424 -117.70 49.53 139.89
C HIS A 424 -116.65 50.17 138.97
N HIS A 425 -115.89 51.14 139.45
CA HIS A 425 -114.81 51.77 138.70
C HIS A 425 -113.67 50.77 138.41
N LEU A 426 -113.22 50.03 139.43
CA LEU A 426 -112.20 48.98 139.28
C LEU A 426 -112.64 47.88 138.31
N HIS A 427 -113.91 47.45 138.35
CA HIS A 427 -114.43 46.43 137.44
C HIS A 427 -114.39 46.88 135.96
N ARG A 428 -114.78 48.13 135.68
CA ARG A 428 -114.64 48.70 134.32
C ARG A 428 -113.18 48.79 133.88
N LEU A 429 -112.27 49.13 134.80
CA LEU A 429 -110.84 49.24 134.50
C LEU A 429 -110.22 47.87 134.19
N ILE A 430 -110.66 46.80 134.87
CA ILE A 430 -110.27 45.41 134.59
C ILE A 430 -110.75 44.99 133.19
N LEU A 431 -111.99 45.29 132.81
CA LEU A 431 -112.52 45.01 131.47
C LEU A 431 -111.70 45.70 130.37
N ILE A 432 -111.47 47.02 130.50
CA ILE A 432 -110.64 47.78 129.54
C ILE A 432 -109.22 47.19 129.42
N LYS A 433 -108.62 46.76 130.53
CA LYS A 433 -107.29 46.11 130.52
C LYS A 433 -107.31 44.67 130.00
N ALA A 434 -108.43 43.96 130.04
CA ALA A 434 -108.59 42.69 129.35
C ALA A 434 -108.64 42.92 127.82
N ASP A 435 -109.48 43.86 127.36
CA ASP A 435 -109.62 44.21 125.94
C ASP A 435 -108.30 44.73 125.34
N GLU A 436 -107.56 45.58 126.06
CA GLU A 436 -106.22 46.04 125.65
C GLU A 436 -105.23 44.88 125.48
N ARG A 437 -105.24 43.89 126.38
CA ARG A 437 -104.37 42.71 126.26
C ARG A 437 -104.78 41.87 125.06
N GLU A 438 -106.07 41.66 124.85
CA GLU A 438 -106.54 40.87 123.73
C GLU A 438 -106.22 41.55 122.39
N HIS A 439 -106.43 42.87 122.28
CA HIS A 439 -106.04 43.67 121.12
C HIS A 439 -104.54 43.54 120.82
N LYS A 440 -103.69 43.77 121.82
CA LYS A 440 -102.22 43.64 121.69
C LYS A 440 -101.80 42.22 121.31
N SER A 441 -102.47 41.18 121.82
CA SER A 441 -102.20 39.79 121.45
C SER A 441 -102.56 39.49 119.99
N ARG A 442 -103.70 40.02 119.51
CA ARG A 442 -104.15 39.90 118.11
C ARG A 442 -103.20 40.68 117.17
N GLU A 443 -102.68 41.82 117.58
CA GLU A 443 -101.65 42.58 116.84
C GLU A 443 -100.30 41.86 116.79
N LEU A 444 -99.84 41.31 117.92
CA LEU A 444 -98.62 40.50 117.98
C LEU A 444 -98.73 39.29 117.04
N LEU A 445 -99.85 38.57 117.04
CA LEU A 445 -100.09 37.44 116.14
C LEU A 445 -100.07 37.88 114.67
N LYS A 446 -100.74 39.00 114.32
CA LYS A 446 -100.71 39.59 112.98
C LYS A 446 -99.28 39.94 112.55
N ALA A 447 -98.48 40.52 113.44
CA ALA A 447 -97.08 40.87 113.17
C ALA A 447 -96.20 39.62 112.98
N GLN A 448 -96.35 38.60 113.84
CA GLN A 448 -95.64 37.32 113.71
C GLN A 448 -95.98 36.59 112.41
N LEU A 449 -97.25 36.59 111.99
CA LEU A 449 -97.67 36.00 110.72
C LEU A 449 -97.09 36.76 109.51
N LYS A 450 -97.07 38.11 109.55
CA LYS A 450 -96.39 38.93 108.54
C LYS A 450 -94.89 38.60 108.47
N TYR A 451 -94.20 38.57 109.60
CA TYR A 451 -92.77 38.22 109.67
C TYR A 451 -92.48 36.82 109.11
N LYS A 452 -93.29 35.81 109.46
CA LYS A 452 -93.15 34.44 108.92
C LYS A 452 -93.28 34.41 107.40
N ARG A 453 -94.28 35.11 106.83
CA ARG A 453 -94.45 35.25 105.37
C ARG A 453 -93.26 35.93 104.72
N SER A 454 -92.85 37.11 105.21
CA SER A 454 -91.69 37.82 104.66
C SER A 454 -90.38 37.03 104.76
N LYS A 455 -90.20 36.19 105.81
CA LYS A 455 -89.07 35.27 105.92
C LYS A 455 -89.11 34.16 104.87
N GLN A 456 -90.28 33.58 104.61
CA GLN A 456 -90.47 32.60 103.54
C GLN A 456 -90.25 33.22 102.15
N ASP A 457 -90.78 34.42 101.90
CA ASP A 457 -90.55 35.16 100.66
C ASP A 457 -89.06 35.47 100.43
N LEU A 458 -88.32 35.81 101.49
CA LEU A 458 -86.89 36.10 101.42
C LEU A 458 -86.07 34.82 101.18
N GLN A 459 -86.48 33.67 101.73
CA GLN A 459 -85.90 32.37 101.40
C GLN A 459 -86.18 31.98 99.94
N GLY A 460 -87.41 32.16 99.45
CA GLY A 460 -87.77 31.91 98.05
C GLY A 460 -86.97 32.79 97.07
N LYS A 461 -86.87 34.10 97.35
CA LYS A 461 -86.02 35.02 96.57
C LYS A 461 -84.54 34.66 96.65
N GLY A 462 -84.07 34.14 97.78
CA GLY A 462 -82.70 33.63 97.94
C GLY A 462 -82.36 32.47 96.99
N LEU A 463 -83.29 31.53 96.82
CA LEU A 463 -83.15 30.41 95.87
C LEU A 463 -83.11 30.92 94.42
N VAL A 464 -84.04 31.81 94.05
CA VAL A 464 -84.08 32.43 92.70
C VAL A 464 -82.80 33.20 92.38
N LEU A 465 -82.23 33.94 93.34
CA LEU A 465 -80.92 34.60 93.18
C LEU A 465 -79.77 33.59 93.01
N GLN A 466 -79.81 32.44 93.69
CA GLN A 466 -78.82 31.38 93.52
C GLN A 466 -78.92 30.73 92.12
N GLU A 467 -80.13 30.51 91.61
CA GLU A 467 -80.38 30.01 90.25
C GLU A 467 -79.89 30.99 89.18
N HIS A 468 -80.26 32.28 89.28
CA HIS A 468 -79.74 33.31 88.37
C HIS A 468 -78.21 33.45 88.43
N LYS A 469 -77.59 33.27 89.61
CA LYS A 469 -76.13 33.25 89.74
C LYS A 469 -75.50 32.06 89.03
N LYS A 470 -76.08 30.86 89.13
CA LYS A 470 -75.65 29.67 88.36
C LYS A 470 -75.78 29.91 86.85
N LEU A 471 -76.94 30.37 86.38
CA LEU A 471 -77.18 30.72 84.97
C LEU A 471 -76.21 31.80 84.46
N SER A 472 -75.86 32.79 85.29
CA SER A 472 -74.83 33.80 84.96
C SER A 472 -73.42 33.20 84.85
N GLN A 473 -73.08 32.21 85.68
CA GLN A 473 -71.80 31.49 85.59
C GLN A 473 -71.74 30.56 84.37
N GLU A 474 -72.84 29.85 84.07
CA GLU A 474 -72.98 29.00 82.88
C GLU A 474 -72.93 29.79 81.58
N THR A 475 -73.61 30.93 81.50
CA THR A 475 -73.54 31.81 80.32
C THR A 475 -72.14 32.39 80.13
N LYS A 476 -71.44 32.79 81.21
CA LYS A 476 -70.03 33.20 81.14
C LYS A 476 -69.11 32.06 80.69
N SER A 477 -69.30 30.83 81.17
CA SER A 477 -68.48 29.69 80.75
C SER A 477 -68.71 29.35 79.28
N ARG A 478 -69.98 29.37 78.81
CA ARG A 478 -70.33 29.21 77.39
C ARG A 478 -69.72 30.30 76.51
N LEU A 479 -69.76 31.57 76.95
CA LEU A 479 -69.16 32.69 76.21
C LEU A 479 -67.64 32.54 76.11
N ASN A 480 -66.96 32.10 77.18
CA ASN A 480 -65.54 31.77 77.15
C ASN A 480 -65.20 30.59 76.21
N VAL A 481 -66.08 29.59 76.10
CA VAL A 481 -65.93 28.50 75.12
C VAL A 481 -66.09 29.03 73.69
N PHE A 482 -67.09 29.88 73.41
CA PHE A 482 -67.26 30.50 72.10
C PHE A 482 -66.09 31.42 71.72
N ALA A 483 -65.53 32.18 72.66
CA ALA A 483 -64.34 33.00 72.43
C ALA A 483 -63.12 32.15 72.04
N LYS A 484 -62.92 31.01 72.73
CA LYS A 484 -61.86 30.04 72.36
C LYS A 484 -62.08 29.42 70.98
N LEU A 485 -63.32 29.03 70.66
CA LEU A 485 -63.67 28.50 69.33
C LEU A 485 -63.41 29.54 68.23
N TYR A 486 -63.77 30.80 68.46
CA TYR A 486 -63.51 31.89 67.51
C TYR A 486 -62.02 32.10 67.25
N GLU A 487 -61.17 32.10 68.29
CA GLU A 487 -59.71 32.19 68.11
C GLU A 487 -59.12 30.95 67.39
N VAL A 488 -59.67 29.75 67.61
CA VAL A 488 -59.29 28.56 66.81
C VAL A 488 -59.68 28.73 65.34
N THR A 489 -60.93 29.07 65.04
CA THR A 489 -61.40 29.28 63.65
C THR A 489 -60.66 30.41 62.94
N LYS A 490 -60.28 31.47 63.67
CA LYS A 490 -59.43 32.57 63.18
C LYS A 490 -58.00 32.10 62.90
N GLY A 491 -57.43 31.25 63.77
CA GLY A 491 -56.14 30.59 63.54
C GLY A 491 -56.16 29.67 62.30
N GLU A 492 -57.21 28.88 62.15
CA GLU A 492 -57.43 28.04 60.96
C GLU A 492 -57.59 28.88 59.69
N ARG A 493 -58.41 29.94 59.71
CA ARG A 493 -58.54 30.90 58.60
C ARG A 493 -57.18 31.48 58.22
N ASN A 494 -56.39 31.93 59.18
CA ASN A 494 -55.05 32.48 58.93
C ASN A 494 -54.13 31.43 58.30
N LYS A 495 -54.16 30.18 58.80
CA LYS A 495 -53.42 29.06 58.22
C LYS A 495 -53.83 28.78 56.77
N TYR A 496 -55.13 28.78 56.45
CA TYR A 496 -55.60 28.63 55.07
C TYR A 496 -55.18 29.81 54.19
N MET A 497 -55.24 31.05 54.67
CA MET A 497 -54.75 32.22 53.94
C MET A 497 -53.25 32.11 53.63
N SER A 498 -52.42 31.70 54.59
CA SER A 498 -50.98 31.48 54.37
C SER A 498 -50.72 30.34 53.38
N LEU A 499 -51.47 29.23 53.45
CA LEU A 499 -51.36 28.13 52.50
C LEU A 499 -51.77 28.55 51.08
N ILE A 500 -52.81 29.39 50.93
CA ILE A 500 -53.22 29.96 49.64
C ILE A 500 -52.13 30.90 49.10
N GLN A 501 -51.53 31.75 49.94
CA GLN A 501 -50.43 32.63 49.55
C GLN A 501 -49.21 31.83 49.06
N ILE A 502 -48.78 30.81 49.81
CA ILE A 502 -47.67 29.92 49.42
C ILE A 502 -48.03 29.15 48.14
N SER A 503 -49.26 28.66 48.00
CA SER A 503 -49.70 27.98 46.78
C SER A 503 -49.70 28.89 45.56
N ASN A 504 -50.08 30.16 45.71
CA ASN A 504 -50.06 31.14 44.63
C ASN A 504 -48.63 31.51 44.24
N GLN A 505 -47.74 31.73 45.21
CA GLN A 505 -46.31 31.97 44.97
C GLN A 505 -45.65 30.79 44.23
N ASN A 506 -45.89 29.56 44.69
CA ASN A 506 -45.40 28.36 44.02
C ASN A 506 -45.96 28.23 42.58
N LEU A 507 -47.21 28.63 42.36
CA LEU A 507 -47.85 28.61 41.03
C LEU A 507 -47.29 29.69 40.10
N GLU A 508 -46.91 30.86 40.62
CA GLU A 508 -46.21 31.91 39.86
C GLU A 508 -44.77 31.48 39.53
N GLU A 509 -44.02 30.92 40.48
CA GLU A 509 -42.70 30.35 40.22
C GLU A 509 -42.73 29.24 39.16
N VAL A 510 -43.72 28.35 39.20
CA VAL A 510 -43.87 27.28 38.21
C VAL A 510 -44.23 27.84 36.83
N LYS A 511 -45.07 28.89 36.76
CA LYS A 511 -45.33 29.60 35.50
C LYS A 511 -44.07 30.24 34.92
N GLU A 512 -43.26 30.92 35.72
CA GLU A 512 -41.99 31.48 35.26
C GLU A 512 -41.03 30.39 34.75
N LYS A 513 -40.92 29.26 35.47
CA LYS A 513 -40.11 28.12 35.06
C LYS A 513 -40.63 27.52 33.73
N LEU A 514 -41.94 27.47 33.54
CA LEU A 514 -42.56 26.99 32.30
C LEU A 514 -42.25 27.94 31.13
N ILE A 515 -42.41 29.25 31.31
CA ILE A 515 -42.07 30.26 30.28
C ILE A 515 -40.59 30.17 29.89
N LYS A 516 -39.67 30.08 30.86
CA LYS A 516 -38.23 29.90 30.60
C LYS A 516 -37.94 28.61 29.80
N LEU A 517 -38.61 27.51 30.13
CA LEU A 517 -38.49 26.26 29.36
C LEU A 517 -39.10 26.34 27.96
N GLU A 518 -40.17 27.11 27.75
CA GLU A 518 -40.72 27.38 26.42
C GLU A 518 -39.77 28.25 25.58
N GLU A 519 -39.15 29.27 26.17
CA GLU A 519 -38.11 30.09 25.54
C GLU A 519 -36.88 29.24 25.16
N ASP A 520 -36.39 28.40 26.09
CA ASP A 520 -35.30 27.45 25.83
C ASP A 520 -35.64 26.46 24.70
N LEU A 521 -36.87 25.93 24.67
CA LEU A 521 -37.34 25.07 23.59
C LEU A 521 -37.40 25.80 22.24
N GLN A 522 -37.88 27.05 22.22
CA GLN A 522 -37.92 27.89 21.01
C GLN A 522 -36.52 28.23 20.49
N ILE A 523 -35.51 28.33 21.37
CA ILE A 523 -34.10 28.52 20.98
C ILE A 523 -33.47 27.20 20.49
N MET A 524 -33.76 26.09 21.16
CA MET A 524 -33.14 24.79 20.87
C MET A 524 -33.68 24.14 19.59
N GLN A 525 -34.96 24.30 19.26
CA GLN A 525 -35.55 23.79 18.01
C GLN A 525 -34.81 24.24 16.73
N PRO A 526 -34.63 25.56 16.46
CA PRO A 526 -33.93 26.01 15.25
C PRO A 526 -32.44 25.62 15.25
N ILE A 527 -31.80 25.53 16.41
CA ILE A 527 -30.43 25.01 16.54
C ILE A 527 -30.37 23.55 16.10
N ALA A 528 -31.28 22.70 16.60
CA ALA A 528 -31.39 21.29 16.20
C ALA A 528 -31.67 21.15 14.70
N MET A 529 -32.66 21.86 14.16
CA MET A 529 -32.98 21.86 12.73
C MET A 529 -31.81 22.32 11.86
N ASN A 530 -30.99 23.27 12.31
CA ASN A 530 -29.80 23.71 11.59
C ASN A 530 -28.70 22.65 11.63
N LYS A 531 -28.47 22.01 12.79
CA LYS A 531 -27.53 20.88 12.92
C LYS A 531 -27.95 19.70 12.02
N ASP A 532 -29.24 19.38 11.93
CA ASP A 532 -29.76 18.35 11.02
C ASP A 532 -29.56 18.69 9.55
N LYS A 533 -29.81 19.94 9.13
CA LYS A 533 -29.50 20.40 7.76
C LYS A 533 -28.01 20.27 7.43
N ILE A 534 -27.14 20.62 8.38
CA ILE A 534 -25.68 20.48 8.24
C ILE A 534 -25.28 19.00 8.14
N LEU A 535 -25.84 18.13 9.00
CA LEU A 535 -25.63 16.68 8.96
C LEU A 535 -26.11 16.07 7.65
N GLN A 536 -27.27 16.48 7.13
CA GLN A 536 -27.79 16.01 5.84
C GLN A 536 -26.87 16.44 4.69
N LYS A 537 -26.36 17.67 4.70
CA LYS A 537 -25.37 18.15 3.73
C LYS A 537 -24.08 17.32 3.77
N PHE A 538 -23.56 17.02 4.97
CA PHE A 538 -22.38 16.16 5.11
C PHE A 538 -22.64 14.70 4.67
N ARG A 539 -23.81 14.12 4.97
CA ARG A 539 -24.21 12.79 4.49
C ARG A 539 -24.25 12.72 2.95
N LEU A 540 -24.79 13.76 2.30
CA LEU A 540 -24.82 13.87 0.83
C LEU A 540 -23.40 14.01 0.25
N GLN A 541 -22.57 14.88 0.82
CA GLN A 541 -21.16 15.03 0.41
C GLN A 541 -20.39 13.71 0.59
N HIS A 542 -20.59 12.99 1.69
CA HIS A 542 -19.94 11.71 1.93
C HIS A 542 -20.37 10.63 0.92
N SER A 543 -21.67 10.58 0.57
CA SER A 543 -22.19 9.73 -0.51
C SER A 543 -21.58 10.08 -1.88
N GLN A 544 -21.39 11.37 -2.18
CA GLN A 544 -20.72 11.82 -3.40
C GLN A 544 -19.24 11.40 -3.42
N CYS A 545 -18.52 11.59 -2.31
CA CYS A 545 -17.12 11.16 -2.16
C CYS A 545 -16.96 9.65 -2.34
N TYR A 546 -17.88 8.82 -1.83
CA TYR A 546 -17.85 7.38 -2.07
C TYR A 546 -18.05 7.03 -3.55
N LYS A 547 -19.05 7.63 -4.23
CA LYS A 547 -19.26 7.42 -5.68
C LYS A 547 -18.04 7.83 -6.50
N LEU A 548 -17.41 8.95 -6.15
CA LEU A 548 -16.19 9.41 -6.82
C LEU A 548 -15.00 8.47 -6.55
N ARG A 549 -14.79 8.05 -5.29
CA ARG A 549 -13.75 7.07 -4.93
C ARG A 549 -13.91 5.77 -5.71
N ASP A 550 -15.13 5.26 -5.82
CA ASP A 550 -15.38 3.97 -6.47
C ASP A 550 -15.28 4.10 -8.01
N HIS A 551 -15.65 5.26 -8.58
CA HIS A 551 -15.31 5.59 -9.95
C HIS A 551 -13.79 5.64 -10.19
N MET A 552 -13.03 6.33 -9.32
CA MET A 552 -11.56 6.39 -9.42
C MET A 552 -10.92 5.01 -9.27
N LYS A 553 -11.41 4.15 -8.36
CA LYS A 553 -10.96 2.75 -8.25
C LYS A 553 -11.19 2.00 -9.56
N ASN A 554 -12.37 2.12 -10.17
CA ASN A 554 -12.65 1.48 -11.46
C ASN A 554 -11.75 1.99 -12.59
N VAL A 555 -11.42 3.28 -12.61
CA VAL A 555 -10.44 3.86 -13.57
C VAL A 555 -9.03 3.31 -13.31
N ILE A 556 -8.59 3.25 -12.05
CA ILE A 556 -7.31 2.65 -11.65
C ILE A 556 -7.25 1.19 -12.09
N SER A 557 -8.26 0.37 -11.81
CA SER A 557 -8.31 -1.05 -12.23
C SER A 557 -8.23 -1.21 -13.76
N ARG A 558 -8.89 -0.35 -14.54
CA ARG A 558 -8.77 -0.35 -16.00
C ARG A 558 -7.35 0.00 -16.46
N ILE A 559 -6.72 1.01 -15.86
CA ILE A 559 -5.34 1.39 -16.16
C ILE A 559 -4.37 0.26 -15.79
N SER A 560 -4.56 -0.38 -14.62
CA SER A 560 -3.77 -1.55 -14.21
C SER A 560 -3.90 -2.72 -15.19
N GLN A 561 -5.11 -3.00 -15.69
CA GLN A 561 -5.31 -4.03 -16.71
C GLN A 561 -4.57 -3.70 -18.02
N VAL A 562 -4.70 -2.47 -18.54
CA VAL A 562 -3.98 -2.04 -19.74
C VAL A 562 -2.46 -2.08 -19.54
N LEU A 563 -1.95 -1.71 -18.37
CA LEU A 563 -0.52 -1.83 -18.04
C LEU A 563 -0.06 -3.30 -18.01
N GLN A 564 -0.90 -4.22 -17.51
CA GLN A 564 -0.61 -5.65 -17.51
C GLN A 564 -0.60 -6.25 -18.92
N GLU A 565 -1.57 -5.88 -19.77
CA GLU A 565 -1.61 -6.27 -21.19
C GLU A 565 -0.38 -5.73 -21.95
N MET A 566 0.03 -4.48 -21.70
CA MET A 566 1.22 -3.89 -22.31
C MET A 566 2.52 -4.52 -21.78
N HIS A 567 2.54 -4.99 -20.53
CA HIS A 567 3.65 -5.79 -19.98
C HIS A 567 3.72 -7.17 -20.65
N GLN A 568 2.59 -7.86 -20.83
CA GLN A 568 2.54 -9.14 -21.53
C GLN A 568 3.08 -9.01 -22.97
N LYS A 569 2.59 -8.02 -23.74
CA LYS A 569 3.10 -7.70 -25.08
C LYS A 569 4.60 -7.40 -25.10
N ARG A 570 5.13 -6.73 -24.08
CA ARG A 570 6.58 -6.46 -23.94
C ARG A 570 7.38 -7.75 -23.72
N GLU A 571 6.90 -8.68 -22.89
CA GLU A 571 7.58 -9.95 -22.67
C GLU A 571 7.48 -10.87 -23.90
N GLU A 572 6.35 -10.89 -24.62
CA GLU A 572 6.22 -11.55 -25.92
C GLU A 572 7.23 -10.99 -26.94
N GLN A 573 7.35 -9.66 -27.03
CA GLN A 573 8.34 -9.00 -27.89
C GLN A 573 9.77 -9.35 -27.48
N LYS A 574 10.11 -9.37 -26.18
CA LYS A 574 11.42 -9.82 -25.68
C LYS A 574 11.71 -11.28 -26.05
N LEU A 575 10.73 -12.18 -25.95
CA LEU A 575 10.89 -13.57 -26.34
C LEU A 575 11.12 -13.70 -27.85
N ASN A 576 10.42 -12.91 -28.67
CA ASN A 576 10.63 -12.88 -30.11
C ASN A 576 12.00 -12.29 -30.49
N LEU A 577 12.44 -11.22 -29.81
CA LEU A 577 13.81 -10.69 -29.97
C LEU A 577 14.87 -11.73 -29.59
N ARG A 578 14.70 -12.48 -28.49
CA ARG A 578 15.62 -13.59 -28.12
C ARG A 578 15.68 -14.68 -29.20
N LYS A 579 14.54 -15.06 -29.79
CA LYS A 579 14.49 -16.01 -30.93
C LYS A 579 15.21 -15.47 -32.17
N LEU A 580 15.01 -14.18 -32.49
CA LEU A 580 15.70 -13.53 -33.61
C LEU A 580 17.21 -13.44 -33.38
N VAL A 581 17.67 -13.05 -32.18
CA VAL A 581 19.10 -13.03 -31.81
C VAL A 581 19.72 -14.42 -31.88
N LEU A 582 19.03 -15.46 -31.39
CA LEU A 582 19.48 -16.86 -31.58
C LEU A 582 19.59 -17.22 -33.06
N THR A 583 18.61 -16.83 -33.88
CA THR A 583 18.64 -17.07 -35.33
C THR A 583 19.83 -16.36 -35.99
N ILE A 584 20.05 -15.07 -35.67
CA ILE A 584 21.18 -14.29 -36.18
C ILE A 584 22.51 -14.94 -35.79
N THR A 585 22.72 -15.28 -34.51
CA THR A 585 23.98 -15.88 -34.06
C THR A 585 24.25 -17.24 -34.72
N THR A 586 23.22 -18.08 -34.97
CA THR A 586 23.40 -19.32 -35.76
C THR A 586 23.75 -19.04 -37.22
N GLN A 587 23.18 -18.00 -37.85
CA GLN A 587 23.54 -17.62 -39.22
C GLN A 587 24.95 -17.02 -39.32
N GLU A 588 25.37 -16.23 -38.34
CA GLU A 588 26.73 -15.72 -38.23
C GLU A 588 27.75 -16.87 -38.08
N GLN A 589 27.45 -17.88 -37.25
CA GLN A 589 28.26 -19.09 -37.14
C GLN A 589 28.34 -19.86 -38.47
N ASN A 590 27.22 -20.01 -39.19
CA ASN A 590 27.18 -20.63 -40.51
C ASN A 590 28.01 -19.85 -41.54
N LEU A 591 27.93 -18.51 -41.55
CA LEU A 591 28.71 -17.64 -42.42
C LEU A 591 30.22 -17.70 -42.10
N LEU A 592 30.59 -17.76 -40.82
CA LEU A 592 31.98 -17.94 -40.40
C LEU A 592 32.52 -19.32 -40.80
N HIS A 593 31.72 -20.38 -40.67
CA HIS A 593 32.07 -21.71 -41.15
C HIS A 593 32.26 -21.72 -42.67
N LEU A 594 31.34 -21.11 -43.42
CA LEU A 594 31.41 -21.01 -44.87
C LEU A 594 32.66 -20.23 -45.33
N ARG A 595 32.97 -19.08 -44.70
CA ARG A 595 34.20 -18.32 -44.98
C ARG A 595 35.46 -19.16 -44.75
N LYS A 596 35.57 -19.85 -43.62
CA LYS A 596 36.70 -20.76 -43.34
C LYS A 596 36.83 -21.88 -44.38
N SER A 597 35.70 -22.46 -44.81
CA SER A 597 35.72 -23.50 -45.86
C SER A 597 36.17 -22.95 -47.22
N TYR A 598 35.78 -21.72 -47.56
CA TYR A 598 36.20 -21.04 -48.78
C TYR A 598 37.68 -20.63 -48.71
N GLU A 599 38.16 -20.11 -47.58
CA GLU A 599 39.57 -19.81 -47.34
C GLU A 599 40.44 -21.06 -47.48
N ALA A 600 40.04 -22.19 -46.90
CA ALA A 600 40.73 -23.46 -47.05
C ALA A 600 40.73 -23.98 -48.50
N ALA A 601 39.61 -23.84 -49.22
CA ALA A 601 39.54 -24.19 -50.64
C ALA A 601 40.42 -23.28 -51.51
N MET A 602 40.49 -21.99 -51.20
CA MET A 602 41.37 -21.02 -51.88
C MET A 602 42.85 -21.28 -51.58
N GLN A 603 43.20 -21.62 -50.33
CA GLN A 603 44.55 -22.05 -49.96
C GLN A 603 44.95 -23.31 -50.74
N GLY A 604 44.14 -24.38 -50.70
CA GLY A 604 44.40 -25.61 -51.45
C GLY A 604 44.43 -25.42 -52.97
N ARG A 605 43.70 -24.44 -53.53
CA ARG A 605 43.81 -24.04 -54.94
C ARG A 605 45.14 -23.32 -55.21
N ASN A 606 45.54 -22.40 -54.34
CA ASN A 606 46.79 -21.65 -54.49
C ASN A 606 48.02 -22.57 -54.35
N GLU A 607 48.01 -23.50 -53.39
CA GLU A 607 49.06 -24.52 -53.20
C GLU A 607 49.23 -25.39 -54.45
N ARG A 608 48.12 -25.89 -55.03
CA ARG A 608 48.17 -26.63 -56.30
C ARG A 608 48.64 -25.76 -57.47
N GLY A 609 48.31 -24.47 -57.46
CA GLY A 609 48.81 -23.51 -58.45
C GLY A 609 50.32 -23.32 -58.37
N VAL A 610 50.88 -23.21 -57.15
CA VAL A 610 52.32 -23.17 -56.93
C VAL A 610 52.98 -24.47 -57.40
N GLN A 611 52.46 -25.63 -57.00
CA GLN A 611 52.98 -26.94 -57.43
C GLN A 611 52.94 -27.12 -58.96
N LEU A 612 51.91 -26.59 -59.64
CA LEU A 612 51.84 -26.62 -61.10
C LEU A 612 52.95 -25.77 -61.72
N VAL A 613 53.16 -24.55 -61.24
CA VAL A 613 54.22 -23.65 -61.71
C VAL A 613 55.61 -24.24 -61.43
N GLU A 614 55.83 -24.86 -60.27
CA GLU A 614 57.06 -25.61 -59.96
C GLU A 614 57.31 -26.73 -60.98
N ARG A 615 56.26 -27.49 -61.35
CA ARG A 615 56.36 -28.56 -62.35
C ARG A 615 56.55 -28.05 -63.78
N GLU A 616 55.95 -26.92 -64.13
CA GLU A 616 56.21 -26.24 -65.40
C GLU A 616 57.67 -25.75 -65.47
N GLN A 617 58.21 -25.22 -64.37
CA GLN A 617 59.63 -24.83 -64.28
C GLN A 617 60.57 -26.05 -64.39
N GLU A 618 60.28 -27.16 -63.69
CA GLU A 618 61.00 -28.43 -63.84
C GLU A 618 61.00 -28.89 -65.32
N LEU A 619 59.84 -28.86 -65.99
CA LEU A 619 59.71 -29.21 -67.41
C LEU A 619 60.52 -28.28 -68.33
N CYS A 620 60.51 -26.97 -68.11
CA CYS A 620 61.33 -26.02 -68.87
C CYS A 620 62.84 -26.33 -68.72
N VAL A 621 63.30 -26.64 -67.51
CA VAL A 621 64.69 -27.06 -67.26
C VAL A 621 65.01 -28.38 -67.97
N PHE A 622 64.07 -29.34 -68.02
CA PHE A 622 64.25 -30.57 -68.78
C PHE A 622 64.30 -30.32 -70.30
N TYR A 623 63.45 -29.45 -70.86
CA TYR A 623 63.50 -29.08 -72.27
C TYR A 623 64.81 -28.39 -72.64
N GLU A 624 65.30 -27.44 -71.83
CA GLU A 624 66.61 -26.83 -72.04
C GLU A 624 67.74 -27.87 -72.03
N ARG A 625 67.71 -28.80 -71.08
CA ARG A 625 68.71 -29.86 -70.97
C ARG A 625 68.65 -30.82 -72.17
N LEU A 626 67.46 -31.18 -72.62
CA LEU A 626 67.23 -32.02 -73.79
C LEU A 626 67.72 -31.32 -75.07
N ASN A 627 67.45 -30.02 -75.23
CA ASN A 627 67.94 -29.23 -76.36
C ASN A 627 69.47 -29.12 -76.38
N LYS A 628 70.11 -28.90 -75.22
CA LYS A 628 71.58 -28.91 -75.07
C LYS A 628 72.17 -30.27 -75.46
N LEU A 629 71.56 -31.38 -75.00
CA LEU A 629 71.98 -32.75 -75.36
C LEU A 629 71.77 -33.06 -76.84
N ASN A 630 70.64 -32.66 -77.43
CA ASN A 630 70.35 -32.87 -78.85
C ASN A 630 71.31 -32.06 -79.74
N GLY A 631 71.66 -30.82 -79.34
CA GLY A 631 72.71 -30.03 -80.01
C GLY A 631 74.05 -30.76 -80.00
N ALA A 632 74.51 -31.26 -78.84
CA ALA A 632 75.73 -32.06 -78.74
C ALA A 632 75.67 -33.34 -79.60
N MET A 633 74.55 -34.07 -79.58
CA MET A 633 74.35 -35.23 -80.45
C MET A 633 74.40 -34.88 -81.94
N GLN A 634 73.89 -33.73 -82.36
CA GLN A 634 74.01 -33.27 -83.75
C GLN A 634 75.44 -32.91 -84.13
N GLU A 635 76.21 -32.30 -83.22
CA GLU A 635 77.65 -32.07 -83.44
C GLU A 635 78.43 -33.38 -83.55
N ASP A 636 78.17 -34.35 -82.66
CA ASP A 636 78.83 -35.65 -82.69
C ASP A 636 78.42 -36.48 -83.92
N ASN A 637 77.15 -36.43 -84.34
CA ASN A 637 76.69 -37.04 -85.60
C ASN A 637 77.39 -36.41 -86.81
N LYS A 638 77.63 -35.09 -86.84
CA LYS A 638 78.43 -34.44 -87.90
C LYS A 638 79.88 -34.91 -87.89
N LYS A 639 80.51 -35.07 -86.72
CA LYS A 639 81.87 -35.62 -86.59
C LYS A 639 81.92 -37.07 -87.11
N ILE A 640 80.92 -37.88 -86.79
CA ILE A 640 80.78 -39.27 -87.30
C ILE A 640 80.63 -39.26 -88.83
N GLN A 641 79.77 -38.42 -89.40
CA GLN A 641 79.60 -38.32 -90.86
C GLN A 641 80.91 -37.92 -91.57
N VAL A 642 81.67 -36.97 -91.02
CA VAL A 642 83.00 -36.59 -91.55
C VAL A 642 83.96 -37.79 -91.50
N MET A 643 84.03 -38.51 -90.39
CA MET A 643 84.86 -39.72 -90.28
C MET A 643 84.40 -40.85 -91.21
N GLU A 644 83.10 -41.04 -91.40
CA GLU A 644 82.56 -42.01 -92.36
C GLU A 644 82.93 -41.64 -93.80
N ASP A 645 82.89 -40.37 -94.16
CA ASP A 645 83.28 -39.88 -95.49
C ASP A 645 84.79 -39.97 -95.71
N GLU A 646 85.61 -39.76 -94.67
CA GLU A 646 87.04 -40.07 -94.69
C GLU A 646 87.29 -41.58 -94.88
N ILE A 647 86.56 -42.44 -94.17
CA ILE A 647 86.62 -43.90 -94.36
C ILE A 647 86.19 -44.29 -95.78
N LYS A 648 85.16 -43.66 -96.36
CA LYS A 648 84.74 -43.88 -97.76
C LYS A 648 85.86 -43.46 -98.74
N LYS A 649 86.47 -42.28 -98.55
CA LYS A 649 87.61 -41.81 -99.36
C LYS A 649 88.80 -42.78 -99.26
N LEU A 650 89.18 -43.19 -98.05
CA LEU A 650 90.26 -44.15 -97.83
C LEU A 650 89.97 -45.52 -98.46
N LYS A 651 88.72 -46.01 -98.41
CA LYS A 651 88.30 -47.25 -99.10
C LYS A 651 88.35 -47.12 -100.63
N ILE A 652 88.05 -45.95 -101.20
CA ILE A 652 88.19 -45.70 -102.64
C ILE A 652 89.68 -45.69 -103.02
N LEU A 653 90.53 -45.00 -102.26
CA LEU A 653 91.98 -44.98 -102.47
C LEU A 653 92.59 -46.39 -102.34
N GLN A 654 92.14 -47.18 -101.35
CA GLN A 654 92.55 -48.58 -101.19
C GLN A 654 92.18 -49.42 -102.42
N LYS A 655 90.93 -49.32 -102.91
CA LYS A 655 90.48 -50.03 -104.12
C LYS A 655 91.28 -49.63 -105.37
N GLU A 656 91.65 -48.37 -105.51
CA GLU A 656 92.49 -47.90 -106.62
C GLU A 656 93.93 -48.40 -106.51
N GLN A 657 94.50 -48.44 -105.30
CA GLN A 657 95.80 -49.08 -105.05
C GLN A 657 95.76 -50.58 -105.34
N ASP A 658 94.72 -51.30 -104.90
CA ASP A 658 94.51 -52.71 -105.24
C ASP A 658 94.39 -52.92 -106.76
N ARG A 659 93.72 -52.02 -107.49
CA ARG A 659 93.64 -52.04 -108.96
C ARG A 659 95.03 -51.86 -109.59
N GLN A 660 95.83 -50.91 -109.10
CA GLN A 660 97.20 -50.68 -109.58
C GLN A 660 98.13 -51.87 -109.30
N ILE A 661 98.04 -52.46 -108.11
CA ILE A 661 98.77 -53.70 -107.74
C ILE A 661 98.37 -54.86 -108.65
N ASN A 662 97.07 -55.03 -108.94
CA ASN A 662 96.60 -56.08 -109.84
C ASN A 662 97.08 -55.87 -111.29
N LEU A 663 97.10 -54.63 -111.78
CA LEU A 663 97.66 -54.29 -113.10
C LEU A 663 99.16 -54.63 -113.17
N GLN A 664 99.94 -54.26 -112.15
CA GLN A 664 101.37 -54.59 -112.05
C GLN A 664 101.62 -56.10 -111.94
N ARG A 665 100.77 -56.84 -111.22
CA ARG A 665 100.82 -58.31 -111.15
C ARG A 665 100.53 -58.96 -112.51
N GLN A 666 99.57 -58.44 -113.27
CA GLN A 666 99.28 -58.92 -114.63
C GLN A 666 100.47 -58.66 -115.59
N GLN A 667 101.11 -57.50 -115.49
CA GLN A 667 102.35 -57.21 -116.24
C GLN A 667 103.49 -58.17 -115.86
N LEU A 668 103.65 -58.50 -114.57
CA LEU A 668 104.64 -59.49 -114.12
C LEU A 668 104.36 -60.92 -114.62
N SER A 669 103.10 -61.33 -114.76
CA SER A 669 102.79 -62.63 -115.39
C SER A 669 103.14 -62.67 -116.87
N CYS A 670 102.94 -61.57 -117.62
CA CYS A 670 103.38 -61.50 -119.02
C CYS A 670 104.91 -61.60 -119.15
N ILE A 671 105.68 -60.99 -118.24
CA ILE A 671 107.15 -61.08 -118.27
C ILE A 671 107.64 -62.52 -118.08
N ARG A 672 106.99 -63.33 -117.21
CA ARG A 672 107.36 -64.75 -117.05
C ARG A 672 107.02 -65.59 -118.28
N ALA A 673 105.83 -65.40 -118.85
CA ALA A 673 105.45 -66.07 -120.10
C ALA A 673 106.45 -65.76 -121.22
N LEU A 674 106.84 -64.48 -121.38
CA LEU A 674 107.83 -64.06 -122.36
C LEU A 674 109.25 -64.60 -122.08
N GLN A 675 109.61 -64.87 -120.83
CA GLN A 675 110.88 -65.51 -120.47
C GLN A 675 110.89 -67.01 -120.79
N GLU A 676 109.79 -67.71 -120.50
CA GLU A 676 109.60 -69.12 -120.86
C GLU A 676 109.60 -69.29 -122.39
N GLU A 677 108.83 -68.46 -123.11
CA GLU A 677 108.85 -68.36 -124.57
C GLU A 677 110.25 -68.03 -125.09
N SER A 678 110.99 -67.09 -124.49
CA SER A 678 112.37 -66.77 -124.93
C SER A 678 113.31 -67.96 -124.81
N THR A 679 113.25 -68.76 -123.73
CA THR A 679 114.13 -69.93 -123.58
C THR A 679 113.76 -71.05 -124.56
N LEU A 680 112.46 -71.25 -124.82
CA LEU A 680 111.96 -72.26 -125.74
C LEU A 680 112.23 -71.86 -127.20
N LEU A 681 112.07 -70.57 -127.53
CA LEU A 681 112.48 -69.98 -128.80
C LEU A 681 113.99 -70.03 -129.00
N GLN A 682 114.83 -69.96 -127.96
CA GLN A 682 116.28 -70.03 -128.12
C GLN A 682 116.77 -71.46 -128.45
N ILE A 683 116.09 -72.50 -127.94
CA ILE A 683 116.31 -73.90 -128.34
C ILE A 683 115.79 -74.13 -129.76
N GLN A 684 114.59 -73.64 -130.07
CA GLN A 684 114.04 -73.70 -131.42
C GLN A 684 114.84 -72.86 -132.42
N LEU A 685 115.53 -71.79 -131.99
CA LEU A 685 116.40 -70.99 -132.84
C LEU A 685 117.65 -71.77 -133.26
N SER A 686 118.22 -72.62 -132.40
CA SER A 686 119.30 -73.52 -132.84
C SER A 686 118.79 -74.57 -133.84
N GLU A 687 117.64 -75.19 -133.59
CA GLU A 687 117.07 -76.21 -134.50
C GLU A 687 116.52 -75.62 -135.81
N SER A 688 116.16 -74.34 -135.80
CA SER A 688 115.71 -73.60 -136.99
C SER A 688 116.83 -72.84 -137.68
N GLN A 689 117.96 -72.48 -137.07
CA GLN A 689 119.11 -71.97 -137.82
C GLN A 689 119.70 -73.02 -138.78
N ASP A 690 119.55 -74.30 -138.45
CA ASP A 690 119.88 -75.41 -139.35
C ASP A 690 118.83 -75.65 -140.45
N LYS A 691 117.55 -75.24 -140.25
CA LYS A 691 116.45 -75.42 -141.22
C LYS A 691 116.05 -74.15 -142.00
N VAL A 692 116.42 -72.97 -141.51
CA VAL A 692 116.13 -71.65 -142.12
C VAL A 692 117.17 -71.28 -143.18
N LYS A 693 118.32 -71.97 -143.20
CA LYS A 693 119.15 -72.08 -144.41
C LYS A 693 118.42 -72.78 -145.57
N GLU A 694 117.37 -73.58 -145.31
CA GLU A 694 116.60 -74.27 -146.35
C GLU A 694 115.33 -73.52 -146.79
N LEU A 695 114.73 -72.68 -145.93
CA LEU A 695 113.35 -72.15 -146.11
C LEU A 695 113.22 -70.62 -146.00
N ASP A 696 114.16 -69.93 -146.64
CA ASP A 696 114.42 -68.49 -146.81
C ASP A 696 113.25 -67.56 -147.31
N LYS A 697 111.96 -67.97 -147.40
CA LYS A 697 111.09 -67.47 -148.50
C LYS A 697 109.64 -66.96 -148.30
N ALA A 698 109.03 -66.82 -147.10
CA ALA A 698 107.62 -66.32 -147.02
C ALA A 698 107.14 -65.58 -145.73
N VAL A 699 107.17 -64.23 -145.77
CA VAL A 699 106.10 -63.23 -145.41
C VAL A 699 105.03 -63.51 -144.31
N GLY A 700 105.04 -62.75 -143.20
CA GLY A 700 104.27 -61.49 -142.96
C GLY A 700 102.76 -61.44 -142.54
N ASP A 701 102.51 -60.95 -141.31
CA ASP A 701 101.64 -59.81 -140.88
C ASP A 701 100.06 -59.75 -140.81
N VAL A 702 99.52 -59.39 -139.60
CA VAL A 702 98.64 -58.21 -139.23
C VAL A 702 97.08 -58.26 -138.91
N ASN A 703 96.74 -57.85 -137.65
CA ASN A 703 95.62 -57.04 -137.00
C ASN A 703 94.05 -57.22 -137.11
N ARG A 704 93.32 -57.00 -135.97
CA ARG A 704 92.09 -56.12 -135.81
C ARG A 704 91.54 -55.91 -134.34
N ALA A 705 90.65 -54.90 -134.09
CA ALA A 705 90.10 -54.43 -132.76
C ALA A 705 88.69 -53.72 -132.81
N GLN A 706 87.97 -53.42 -131.68
CA GLN A 706 86.67 -52.63 -131.63
C GLN A 706 86.14 -52.12 -130.22
N GLU A 707 85.14 -51.18 -130.15
CA GLU A 707 84.55 -50.43 -128.97
C GLU A 707 82.96 -50.27 -128.94
N LEU A 708 82.32 -49.70 -127.87
CA LEU A 708 80.81 -49.52 -127.65
C LEU A 708 80.36 -48.27 -126.75
N SER A 709 79.04 -47.88 -126.67
CA SER A 709 78.51 -46.52 -126.27
C SER A 709 77.26 -46.37 -125.30
N GLY A 710 76.81 -45.10 -124.98
CA GLY A 710 75.54 -44.69 -124.27
C GLY A 710 75.30 -43.14 -124.15
N GLU A 711 74.08 -42.62 -123.81
CA GLU A 711 73.63 -41.17 -123.85
C GLU A 711 72.88 -40.62 -122.59
N ASP A 712 72.80 -39.27 -122.43
CA ASP A 712 72.17 -38.48 -121.32
C ASP A 712 71.01 -37.53 -121.77
N PRO A 713 70.07 -37.08 -120.88
CA PRO A 713 68.87 -36.31 -121.24
C PRO A 713 69.02 -34.76 -121.33
N SER A 714 68.04 -34.11 -121.99
CA SER A 714 68.05 -32.69 -122.42
C SER A 714 67.32 -31.70 -121.48
N PRO A 715 67.77 -30.42 -121.35
CA PRO A 715 67.17 -29.43 -120.44
C PRO A 715 65.71 -29.03 -120.72
N GLU A 716 65.18 -29.21 -121.94
CA GLU A 716 63.79 -28.85 -122.25
C GLU A 716 62.75 -29.71 -121.51
N ASP A 717 63.08 -30.97 -121.20
CA ASP A 717 62.17 -31.87 -120.50
C ASP A 717 62.15 -31.64 -118.98
N LEU A 718 63.21 -31.04 -118.44
CA LEU A 718 63.23 -30.55 -117.06
C LEU A 718 62.36 -29.30 -116.88
N LEU A 719 62.36 -28.38 -117.85
CA LEU A 719 61.54 -27.16 -117.80
C LEU A 719 60.03 -27.47 -117.82
N LYS A 720 59.57 -28.36 -118.72
CA LYS A 720 58.17 -28.83 -118.74
C LYS A 720 57.75 -29.44 -117.40
N LYS A 721 58.67 -30.13 -116.71
CA LYS A 721 58.38 -30.74 -115.40
C LYS A 721 58.29 -29.71 -114.27
N ILE A 722 58.97 -28.57 -114.39
CA ILE A 722 58.84 -27.44 -113.45
C ILE A 722 57.50 -26.74 -113.67
N GLU A 723 57.12 -26.44 -114.91
CA GLU A 723 55.82 -25.82 -115.23
C GLU A 723 54.63 -26.67 -114.75
N GLU A 724 54.69 -28.01 -114.90
CA GLU A 724 53.68 -28.92 -114.34
C GLU A 724 53.56 -28.85 -112.81
N LEU A 725 54.66 -28.63 -112.09
CA LEU A 725 54.68 -28.52 -110.63
C LEU A 725 54.22 -27.14 -110.14
N GLU A 726 54.51 -26.08 -110.88
CA GLU A 726 54.02 -24.72 -110.59
C GLU A 726 52.49 -24.64 -110.73
N VAL A 727 51.90 -25.26 -111.77
CA VAL A 727 50.45 -25.36 -111.91
C VAL A 727 49.84 -26.10 -110.72
N GLN A 728 50.40 -27.25 -110.32
CA GLN A 728 49.93 -27.99 -109.15
C GLN A 728 50.07 -27.21 -107.83
N LEU A 729 51.08 -26.33 -107.71
CA LEU A 729 51.22 -25.45 -106.56
C LEU A 729 50.07 -24.43 -106.51
N THR A 730 49.75 -23.77 -107.63
CA THR A 730 48.66 -22.78 -107.67
C THR A 730 47.28 -23.40 -107.40
N GLU A 731 47.03 -24.65 -107.84
CA GLU A 731 45.82 -25.39 -107.48
C GLU A 731 45.74 -25.70 -105.98
N LYS A 732 46.89 -25.93 -105.32
CA LYS A 732 46.95 -26.19 -103.87
C LYS A 732 46.79 -24.91 -103.04
N GLU A 733 47.30 -23.78 -103.52
CA GLU A 733 47.10 -22.47 -102.90
C GLU A 733 45.63 -22.03 -102.99
N ALA A 734 44.96 -22.27 -104.13
CA ALA A 734 43.53 -22.05 -104.28
C ALA A 734 42.70 -22.91 -103.31
N GLN A 735 43.04 -24.21 -103.17
CA GLN A 735 42.39 -25.11 -102.22
C GLN A 735 42.59 -24.69 -100.75
N LEU A 736 43.74 -24.09 -100.42
CA LEU A 736 44.00 -23.53 -99.09
C LEU A 736 43.12 -22.31 -98.81
N LEU A 737 43.02 -21.37 -99.75
CA LEU A 737 42.15 -20.18 -99.64
C LEU A 737 40.66 -20.57 -99.48
N GLU A 738 40.20 -21.61 -100.18
CA GLU A 738 38.85 -22.15 -99.97
C GLU A 738 38.67 -22.73 -98.55
N MET A 739 39.67 -23.45 -98.03
CA MET A 739 39.63 -23.97 -96.66
C MET A 739 39.73 -22.87 -95.59
N GLU A 740 40.46 -21.78 -95.84
CA GLU A 740 40.51 -20.61 -94.96
C GLU A 740 39.15 -19.89 -94.92
N LEU A 741 38.50 -19.67 -96.07
CA LEU A 741 37.14 -19.12 -96.13
C LEU A 741 36.10 -20.01 -95.43
N VAL A 742 36.21 -21.34 -95.57
CA VAL A 742 35.37 -22.29 -94.81
C VAL A 742 35.68 -22.21 -93.32
N TYR A 743 36.94 -22.10 -92.92
CA TYR A 743 37.34 -21.95 -91.53
C TYR A 743 36.81 -20.64 -90.92
N GLU A 744 36.89 -19.52 -91.62
CA GLU A 744 36.30 -18.24 -91.18
C GLU A 744 34.78 -18.34 -91.01
N GLN A 745 34.06 -18.96 -91.95
CA GLN A 745 32.62 -19.19 -91.83
C GLN A 745 32.28 -20.11 -90.65
N VAL A 746 33.02 -21.21 -90.45
CA VAL A 746 32.86 -22.11 -89.30
C VAL A 746 33.17 -21.39 -88.00
N ASN A 747 34.18 -20.50 -87.97
CA ASN A 747 34.56 -19.74 -86.79
C ASN A 747 33.51 -18.67 -86.45
N HIS A 748 32.96 -17.97 -87.44
CA HIS A 748 31.83 -17.05 -87.25
C HIS A 748 30.55 -17.77 -86.80
N LEU A 749 30.25 -18.96 -87.34
CA LEU A 749 29.13 -19.78 -86.87
C LEU A 749 29.36 -20.28 -85.44
N SER A 750 30.58 -20.74 -85.11
CA SER A 750 31.00 -21.13 -83.76
C SER A 750 30.87 -19.96 -82.77
N GLN A 751 31.32 -18.76 -83.13
CA GLN A 751 31.14 -17.54 -82.32
C GLN A 751 29.66 -17.17 -82.16
N ARG A 752 28.83 -17.27 -83.21
CA ARG A 752 27.36 -17.09 -83.10
C ARG A 752 26.68 -18.13 -82.22
N ILE A 753 27.19 -19.36 -82.18
CA ILE A 753 26.69 -20.41 -81.29
C ILE A 753 27.16 -20.15 -79.85
N ARG A 754 28.42 -19.75 -79.63
CA ARG A 754 28.97 -19.39 -78.30
C ARG A 754 28.24 -18.20 -77.69
N THR A 755 28.08 -17.11 -78.42
CA THR A 755 27.33 -15.92 -77.97
C THR A 755 25.86 -16.23 -77.71
N LYS A 756 25.19 -17.04 -78.54
CA LYS A 756 23.84 -17.54 -78.24
C LYS A 756 23.80 -18.43 -77.00
N ALA A 757 24.79 -19.29 -76.80
CA ALA A 757 24.89 -20.15 -75.62
C ALA A 757 25.18 -19.33 -74.36
N GLU A 758 25.95 -18.24 -74.46
CA GLU A 758 26.23 -17.31 -73.37
C GLU A 758 25.01 -16.49 -72.97
N ASN A 759 24.30 -15.91 -73.92
CA ASN A 759 23.00 -15.26 -73.64
C ASN A 759 22.00 -16.28 -73.07
N GLY A 760 22.00 -17.51 -73.58
CA GLY A 760 21.21 -18.62 -73.05
C GLY A 760 21.63 -19.10 -71.65
N LYS A 761 22.83 -18.77 -71.14
CA LYS A 761 23.21 -19.07 -69.74
C LYS A 761 22.41 -18.21 -68.77
N GLU A 762 22.10 -16.95 -69.10
CA GLU A 762 21.30 -16.08 -68.24
C GLU A 762 19.85 -16.59 -68.15
N ASP A 763 19.24 -16.92 -69.30
CA ASP A 763 17.91 -17.54 -69.35
C ASP A 763 17.88 -18.89 -68.62
N SER A 764 18.91 -19.73 -68.79
CA SER A 764 19.04 -21.02 -68.11
C SER A 764 19.25 -20.85 -66.59
N LEU A 765 19.97 -19.82 -66.16
CA LEU A 765 20.20 -19.50 -64.75
C LEU A 765 18.95 -18.90 -64.10
N HIS A 766 18.19 -18.08 -64.84
CA HIS A 766 16.88 -17.59 -64.40
C HIS A 766 15.87 -18.74 -64.32
N LEU A 767 15.86 -19.66 -65.29
CA LEU A 767 15.06 -20.89 -65.24
C LEU A 767 15.48 -21.78 -64.06
N ALA A 768 16.78 -21.97 -63.81
CA ALA A 768 17.29 -22.75 -62.68
C ALA A 768 16.91 -22.12 -61.32
N LYS A 769 16.98 -20.79 -61.19
CA LYS A 769 16.47 -20.06 -60.02
C LYS A 769 14.97 -20.31 -59.83
N LYS A 770 14.18 -20.16 -60.89
CA LYS A 770 12.73 -20.38 -60.86
C LYS A 770 12.35 -21.84 -60.57
N VAL A 771 13.12 -22.80 -61.07
CA VAL A 771 12.98 -24.23 -60.73
C VAL A 771 13.35 -24.50 -59.27
N ASN A 772 14.40 -23.87 -58.74
CA ASN A 772 14.78 -23.98 -57.33
C ASN A 772 13.74 -23.33 -56.41
N GLU A 773 13.16 -22.20 -56.78
CA GLU A 773 12.03 -21.56 -56.08
C GLU A 773 10.79 -22.46 -56.09
N LEU A 774 10.44 -23.05 -57.25
CA LEU A 774 9.35 -24.02 -57.34
C LEU A 774 9.65 -25.28 -56.53
N GLN A 775 10.88 -25.78 -56.51
CA GLN A 775 11.27 -26.90 -55.64
C GLN A 775 11.20 -26.54 -54.16
N ALA A 776 11.55 -25.32 -53.76
CA ALA A 776 11.40 -24.83 -52.40
C ALA A 776 9.92 -24.74 -52.00
N GLN A 777 9.07 -24.18 -52.87
CA GLN A 777 7.61 -24.14 -52.67
C GLN A 777 6.99 -25.54 -52.63
N ILE A 778 7.46 -26.47 -53.46
CA ILE A 778 7.05 -27.88 -53.42
C ILE A 778 7.46 -28.48 -52.08
N ARG A 779 8.72 -28.36 -51.65
CA ARG A 779 9.19 -28.88 -50.35
C ARG A 779 8.40 -28.27 -49.18
N GLU A 780 8.10 -26.97 -49.21
CA GLU A 780 7.30 -26.30 -48.19
C GLU A 780 5.85 -26.84 -48.16
N ARG A 781 5.23 -27.04 -49.34
CA ARG A 781 3.92 -27.69 -49.45
C ARG A 781 3.96 -29.16 -49.01
N THR A 782 5.02 -29.90 -49.31
CA THR A 782 5.20 -31.28 -48.85
C THR A 782 5.41 -31.33 -47.34
N HIS A 783 6.13 -30.37 -46.73
CA HIS A 783 6.22 -30.25 -45.28
C HIS A 783 4.88 -29.90 -44.63
N LYS A 784 4.11 -28.97 -45.20
CA LYS A 784 2.73 -28.67 -44.75
C LYS A 784 1.82 -29.88 -44.89
N MET A 785 1.92 -30.62 -45.99
CA MET A 785 1.18 -31.87 -46.20
C MET A 785 1.62 -32.97 -45.22
N MET A 786 2.92 -33.12 -44.94
CA MET A 786 3.42 -34.05 -43.92
C MET A 786 2.97 -33.66 -42.51
N ALA A 787 2.88 -32.37 -42.18
CA ALA A 787 2.33 -31.90 -40.92
C ALA A 787 0.82 -32.24 -40.81
N VAL A 788 0.03 -31.97 -41.85
CA VAL A 788 -1.41 -32.34 -41.90
C VAL A 788 -1.60 -33.85 -41.88
N VAL A 789 -0.75 -34.64 -42.54
CA VAL A 789 -0.76 -36.11 -42.46
C VAL A 789 -0.37 -36.60 -41.07
N ALA A 790 0.59 -35.96 -40.40
CA ALA A 790 0.95 -36.28 -39.02
C ALA A 790 -0.19 -35.93 -38.05
N GLU A 791 -0.82 -34.76 -38.18
CA GLU A 791 -2.04 -34.39 -37.44
C GLU A 791 -3.16 -35.40 -37.68
N LEU A 792 -3.48 -35.73 -38.94
CA LEU A 792 -4.48 -36.75 -39.27
C LEU A 792 -4.11 -38.14 -38.71
N SER A 793 -2.83 -38.51 -38.68
CA SER A 793 -2.40 -39.76 -38.06
C SER A 793 -2.56 -39.74 -36.54
N MET A 794 -2.34 -38.60 -35.89
CA MET A 794 -2.62 -38.42 -34.46
C MET A 794 -4.12 -38.50 -34.18
N TRP A 795 -4.97 -37.83 -34.97
CA TRP A 795 -6.43 -37.94 -34.88
C TRP A 795 -6.92 -39.38 -35.15
N GLN A 796 -6.29 -40.10 -36.07
CA GLN A 796 -6.60 -41.50 -36.36
C GLN A 796 -6.21 -42.42 -35.20
N VAL A 797 -5.03 -42.21 -34.60
CA VAL A 797 -4.59 -42.93 -33.40
C VAL A 797 -5.51 -42.62 -32.22
N GLU A 798 -5.86 -41.35 -31.99
CA GLU A 798 -6.78 -40.92 -30.92
C GLU A 798 -8.17 -41.52 -31.11
N SER A 799 -8.69 -41.55 -32.34
CA SER A 799 -9.94 -42.24 -32.68
C SER A 799 -9.86 -43.75 -32.46
N MET A 800 -8.73 -44.40 -32.78
CA MET A 800 -8.52 -45.82 -32.51
C MET A 800 -8.42 -46.11 -31.01
N THR A 801 -7.72 -45.28 -30.23
CA THR A 801 -7.67 -45.43 -28.77
C THR A 801 -9.03 -45.23 -28.13
N LEU A 802 -9.81 -44.24 -28.56
CA LEU A 802 -11.19 -44.03 -28.07
C LEU A 802 -12.12 -45.19 -28.48
N GLN A 803 -11.99 -45.74 -29.69
CA GLN A 803 -12.73 -46.95 -30.09
C GLN A 803 -12.31 -48.18 -29.28
N GLN A 804 -11.04 -48.29 -28.90
CA GLN A 804 -10.56 -49.36 -28.04
C GLN A 804 -11.08 -49.18 -26.61
N GLU A 805 -11.03 -47.97 -26.04
CA GLU A 805 -11.63 -47.67 -24.74
C GLU A 805 -13.13 -47.96 -24.73
N ILE A 806 -13.87 -47.60 -25.77
CA ILE A 806 -15.30 -47.94 -25.91
C ILE A 806 -15.48 -49.46 -25.87
N LYS A 807 -14.73 -50.24 -26.65
CA LYS A 807 -14.81 -51.72 -26.65
C LYS A 807 -14.40 -52.33 -25.30
N GLU A 808 -13.40 -51.79 -24.64
CA GLU A 808 -12.98 -52.23 -23.29
C GLU A 808 -14.06 -51.89 -22.24
N LYS A 809 -14.77 -50.77 -22.39
CA LYS A 809 -15.91 -50.42 -21.54
C LYS A 809 -17.14 -51.26 -21.86
N GLU A 810 -17.46 -51.52 -23.12
CA GLU A 810 -18.54 -52.40 -23.57
C GLU A 810 -18.32 -53.82 -23.04
N THR A 811 -17.16 -54.43 -23.28
CA THR A 811 -16.83 -55.77 -22.77
C THR A 811 -16.79 -55.84 -21.23
N HIS A 812 -16.37 -54.76 -20.55
CA HIS A 812 -16.52 -54.66 -19.09
C HIS A 812 -18.00 -54.58 -18.68
N LEU A 813 -18.85 -53.88 -19.43
CA LEU A 813 -20.29 -53.77 -19.18
C LEU A 813 -20.99 -55.12 -19.40
N ASP A 814 -20.66 -55.82 -20.49
CA ASP A 814 -21.13 -57.19 -20.77
C ASP A 814 -20.70 -58.16 -19.67
N SER A 815 -19.45 -58.07 -19.21
CA SER A 815 -18.95 -58.84 -18.07
C SER A 815 -19.71 -58.52 -16.77
N CYS A 816 -20.01 -57.24 -16.52
CA CYS A 816 -20.86 -56.82 -15.40
C CYS A 816 -22.29 -57.37 -15.52
N GLN A 817 -22.88 -57.37 -16.72
CA GLN A 817 -24.22 -57.89 -16.97
C GLN A 817 -24.27 -59.42 -16.80
N MET A 818 -23.32 -60.16 -17.38
CA MET A 818 -23.20 -61.60 -17.19
C MET A 818 -23.01 -61.99 -15.72
N ARG A 819 -22.25 -61.21 -14.94
CA ARG A 819 -22.14 -61.42 -13.48
C ARG A 819 -23.45 -61.13 -12.75
N LEU A 820 -24.14 -60.06 -13.12
CA LEU A 820 -25.45 -59.69 -12.56
C LEU A 820 -26.51 -60.78 -12.84
N GLU A 821 -26.55 -61.32 -14.06
CA GLU A 821 -27.45 -62.42 -14.46
C GLU A 821 -27.13 -63.72 -13.71
N GLN A 822 -25.86 -63.95 -13.37
CA GLN A 822 -25.42 -65.05 -12.50
C GLN A 822 -25.67 -64.79 -11.00
N GLY A 823 -26.28 -63.65 -10.63
CA GLY A 823 -26.57 -63.28 -9.25
C GLY A 823 -25.36 -62.80 -8.44
N LEU A 824 -24.23 -62.54 -9.10
CA LEU A 824 -23.01 -62.02 -8.49
C LEU A 824 -22.96 -60.48 -8.58
N PRO A 825 -22.19 -59.80 -7.70
CA PRO A 825 -22.01 -58.35 -7.81
C PRO A 825 -21.40 -57.96 -9.18
N PRO A 826 -21.80 -56.81 -9.77
CA PRO A 826 -21.40 -56.48 -11.14
C PRO A 826 -19.90 -56.28 -11.34
N SER A 827 -19.17 -55.83 -10.31
CA SER A 827 -17.73 -55.55 -10.39
C SER A 827 -17.07 -55.85 -9.05
N ASP A 828 -15.81 -56.29 -9.06
CA ASP A 828 -15.01 -56.57 -7.87
C ASP A 828 -14.92 -55.37 -6.91
N ALA A 829 -15.00 -54.13 -7.43
CA ALA A 829 -15.05 -52.93 -6.60
C ALA A 829 -16.35 -52.86 -5.78
N ILE A 830 -17.49 -53.14 -6.43
CA ILE A 830 -18.82 -53.18 -5.80
C ILE A 830 -18.93 -54.38 -4.85
N GLU A 831 -18.32 -55.51 -5.20
CA GLU A 831 -18.19 -56.67 -4.31
C GLU A 831 -17.38 -56.34 -3.05
N GLN A 832 -16.24 -55.64 -3.20
CA GLN A 832 -15.43 -55.21 -2.06
C GLN A 832 -16.17 -54.20 -1.17
N GLU A 833 -16.94 -53.28 -1.75
CA GLU A 833 -17.81 -52.36 -1.00
C GLU A 833 -18.95 -53.09 -0.29
N TRP A 834 -19.63 -54.03 -0.95
CA TRP A 834 -20.67 -54.87 -0.34
C TRP A 834 -20.13 -55.70 0.82
N LEU A 835 -18.99 -56.37 0.62
CA LEU A 835 -18.27 -57.08 1.68
C LEU A 835 -17.79 -56.15 2.79
N ARG A 836 -17.51 -54.87 2.50
CA ARG A 836 -17.20 -53.86 3.52
C ARG A 836 -18.45 -53.51 4.34
N CYS A 837 -19.58 -53.25 3.69
CA CYS A 837 -20.86 -53.00 4.38
C CYS A 837 -21.30 -54.20 5.24
N LEU A 838 -21.17 -55.43 4.74
CA LEU A 838 -21.45 -56.64 5.53
C LEU A 838 -20.52 -56.77 6.73
N ARG A 839 -19.21 -56.53 6.57
CA ARG A 839 -18.26 -56.49 7.69
C ARG A 839 -18.60 -55.40 8.70
N ASP A 840 -18.95 -54.19 8.25
CA ASP A 840 -19.35 -53.10 9.12
C ASP A 840 -20.65 -53.42 9.88
N GLN A 841 -21.61 -54.08 9.23
CA GLN A 841 -22.87 -54.53 9.85
C GLN A 841 -22.63 -55.62 10.90
N HIS A 842 -21.81 -56.62 10.59
CA HIS A 842 -21.41 -57.68 11.52
C HIS A 842 -20.56 -57.13 12.69
N THR A 843 -19.75 -56.09 12.44
CA THR A 843 -18.98 -55.39 13.47
C THR A 843 -19.89 -54.56 14.38
N ARG A 844 -20.96 -53.95 13.83
CA ARG A 844 -21.99 -53.25 14.64
C ARG A 844 -22.78 -54.22 15.51
N GLN A 845 -23.13 -55.40 15.00
CA GLN A 845 -23.78 -56.47 15.79
C GLN A 845 -22.86 -56.97 16.91
N ALA A 846 -21.63 -57.37 16.60
CA ALA A 846 -20.66 -57.83 17.61
C ALA A 846 -20.32 -56.75 18.65
N ASN A 847 -20.34 -55.46 18.29
CA ASN A 847 -20.15 -54.36 19.24
C ASN A 847 -21.40 -54.07 20.09
N ALA A 848 -22.61 -54.37 19.59
CA ALA A 848 -23.84 -54.30 20.38
C ALA A 848 -23.90 -55.45 21.40
N GLU A 849 -23.57 -56.67 20.96
CA GLU A 849 -23.44 -57.86 21.83
C GLU A 849 -22.37 -57.65 22.90
N ARG A 850 -21.16 -57.20 22.54
CA ARG A 850 -20.13 -56.83 23.53
C ARG A 850 -20.56 -55.75 24.51
N LYS A 851 -21.37 -54.77 24.09
CA LYS A 851 -21.94 -53.77 25.02
C LYS A 851 -22.97 -54.35 25.97
N ALA A 852 -23.73 -55.36 25.53
CA ALA A 852 -24.67 -56.07 26.40
C ALA A 852 -23.90 -56.91 27.45
N SER A 853 -22.90 -57.69 27.02
CA SER A 853 -22.06 -58.48 27.94
C SER A 853 -21.22 -57.61 28.88
N LEU A 854 -20.73 -56.45 28.44
CA LEU A 854 -20.05 -55.50 29.34
C LEU A 854 -20.99 -54.89 30.39
N ALA A 855 -22.28 -54.69 30.06
CA ALA A 855 -23.27 -54.24 31.04
C ALA A 855 -23.59 -55.33 32.08
N GLU A 856 -23.60 -56.60 31.69
CA GLU A 856 -23.71 -57.74 32.62
C GLU A 856 -22.43 -57.91 33.46
N GLU A 857 -21.23 -57.78 32.88
CA GLU A 857 -19.96 -57.85 33.61
C GLU A 857 -19.76 -56.70 34.62
N ASP A 858 -20.35 -55.53 34.37
CA ASP A 858 -20.24 -54.39 35.29
C ASP A 858 -21.13 -54.56 36.54
N GLU A 859 -22.19 -55.38 36.52
CA GLU A 859 -22.87 -55.80 37.76
C GLU A 859 -21.97 -56.68 38.64
N TRP A 860 -21.07 -57.47 38.04
CA TRP A 860 -20.15 -58.38 38.76
C TRP A 860 -18.89 -57.69 39.32
N LYS A 861 -18.67 -56.41 39.00
CA LYS A 861 -17.52 -55.61 39.49
C LYS A 861 -17.85 -54.74 40.72
N GLN A 862 -19.06 -54.85 41.26
CA GLN A 862 -19.39 -54.28 42.58
C GLN A 862 -18.93 -55.20 43.71
N LEU A 863 -18.04 -54.69 44.57
CA LEU A 863 -17.83 -55.29 45.88
C LEU A 863 -19.04 -55.02 46.80
N PRO A 864 -19.33 -55.85 47.83
CA PRO A 864 -20.44 -55.66 48.77
C PRO A 864 -20.45 -54.35 49.57
N SER A 865 -19.44 -53.49 49.42
CA SER A 865 -19.36 -52.13 49.97
C SER A 865 -19.70 -51.01 48.97
N GLY A 866 -20.16 -51.34 47.75
CA GLY A 866 -20.66 -50.38 46.76
C GLY A 866 -19.59 -49.59 45.99
N VAL A 867 -18.33 -50.01 46.04
CA VAL A 867 -17.23 -49.37 45.30
C VAL A 867 -16.76 -50.30 44.16
N TYR A 868 -16.75 -49.77 42.94
CA TYR A 868 -16.24 -50.47 41.76
C TYR A 868 -14.72 -50.56 41.79
N THR A 869 -14.16 -51.72 41.45
CA THR A 869 -12.71 -51.91 41.32
C THR A 869 -12.30 -52.19 39.88
N THR A 870 -11.26 -51.51 39.40
CA THR A 870 -10.64 -51.71 38.08
C THR A 870 -9.46 -52.69 38.10
N ALA A 871 -9.27 -53.42 39.20
CA ALA A 871 -8.21 -54.42 39.34
C ALA A 871 -8.65 -55.77 38.75
N GLU A 872 -7.98 -56.23 37.70
CA GLU A 872 -8.23 -57.54 37.11
C GLU A 872 -7.92 -58.66 38.11
N LEU A 873 -8.88 -59.57 38.33
CA LEU A 873 -8.66 -60.80 39.09
C LEU A 873 -7.62 -61.66 38.37
N ARG A 874 -6.44 -61.86 38.99
CA ARG A 874 -5.39 -62.73 38.44
C ARG A 874 -5.92 -64.16 38.27
N PRO A 875 -5.90 -64.74 37.05
CA PRO A 875 -6.27 -66.14 36.86
C PRO A 875 -5.29 -67.08 37.55
N ASN A 876 -5.72 -67.73 38.62
CA ASN A 876 -4.99 -68.83 39.24
C ASN A 876 -5.22 -70.10 38.39
N ALA A 877 -4.17 -70.49 37.65
CA ALA A 877 -4.11 -71.59 36.68
C ALA A 877 -4.72 -71.33 35.29
N TYR A 878 -3.97 -71.75 34.27
CA TYR A 878 -4.37 -71.79 32.86
C TYR A 878 -4.74 -73.24 32.51
N ILE A 879 -5.97 -73.45 32.03
CA ILE A 879 -6.49 -74.76 31.63
C ILE A 879 -6.74 -74.72 30.11
N PRO A 880 -5.88 -75.36 29.28
CA PRO A 880 -6.15 -75.52 27.85
C PRO A 880 -7.40 -76.39 27.65
N THR A 881 -8.27 -76.00 26.71
CA THR A 881 -9.61 -76.57 26.53
C THR A 881 -9.68 -77.89 25.73
N ASP A 882 -8.56 -78.38 25.21
CA ASP A 882 -8.55 -79.43 24.17
C ASP A 882 -7.90 -80.77 24.60
N ASP A 883 -7.91 -81.11 25.91
CA ASP A 883 -7.45 -82.42 26.41
C ASP A 883 -8.26 -82.88 27.65
N PRO A 884 -8.65 -84.17 27.82
CA PRO A 884 -9.80 -84.55 28.67
C PRO A 884 -9.63 -84.59 30.20
N LEU A 885 -8.50 -84.18 30.79
CA LEU A 885 -8.25 -84.27 32.24
C LEU A 885 -7.44 -83.06 32.79
N PRO A 886 -7.86 -82.44 33.91
CA PRO A 886 -7.28 -81.18 34.38
C PRO A 886 -6.04 -81.40 35.28
N VAL A 887 -4.84 -81.23 34.73
CA VAL A 887 -3.58 -81.19 35.52
C VAL A 887 -2.75 -79.96 35.12
N PRO A 888 -2.46 -79.04 36.05
CA PRO A 888 -1.67 -77.84 35.74
C PRO A 888 -0.22 -78.16 35.35
N LYS A 889 0.16 -77.87 34.11
CA LYS A 889 1.57 -77.90 33.65
C LYS A 889 2.23 -76.54 33.87
N HIS A 890 3.48 -76.55 34.33
CA HIS A 890 4.28 -75.34 34.48
C HIS A 890 4.77 -74.86 33.11
N TYR A 891 4.87 -73.55 32.89
CA TYR A 891 5.35 -73.00 31.63
C TYR A 891 6.82 -73.42 31.38
N GLY A 892 7.03 -74.25 30.35
CA GLY A 892 8.36 -74.52 29.80
C GLY A 892 8.95 -73.30 29.09
N ALA A 893 10.15 -73.45 28.50
CA ALA A 893 10.98 -72.37 27.95
C ALA A 893 10.39 -71.53 26.78
N LEU A 894 9.11 -71.72 26.45
CA LEU A 894 8.34 -70.94 25.48
C LEU A 894 7.07 -70.40 26.15
N ALA A 895 7.25 -69.49 27.12
CA ALA A 895 6.14 -68.77 27.72
C ALA A 895 5.44 -67.88 26.66
N PRO A 896 4.09 -67.78 26.64
CA PRO A 896 3.38 -66.91 25.69
C PRO A 896 3.69 -65.43 25.92
N PHE A 897 4.69 -64.90 25.21
CA PHE A 897 5.01 -63.48 25.16
C PHE A 897 3.91 -62.74 24.38
N LYS A 898 3.21 -61.80 25.03
CA LYS A 898 2.23 -60.92 24.37
C LYS A 898 2.98 -59.82 23.61
N PRO A 899 3.01 -59.82 22.26
CA PRO A 899 3.77 -58.82 21.51
C PRO A 899 3.09 -57.45 21.60
N ALA A 900 3.88 -56.38 21.72
CA ALA A 900 3.38 -55.03 21.55
C ALA A 900 3.10 -54.73 20.06
N GLU A 901 2.01 -54.01 19.77
CA GLU A 901 1.64 -53.69 18.39
C GLU A 901 2.67 -52.73 17.74
N PRO A 902 3.17 -53.02 16.53
CA PRO A 902 4.11 -52.15 15.83
C PRO A 902 3.42 -50.89 15.29
N GLY A 903 3.97 -49.72 15.62
CA GLY A 903 3.43 -48.41 15.25
C GLY A 903 3.37 -48.14 13.73
N ALA A 904 2.37 -47.36 13.31
CA ALA A 904 1.87 -47.27 11.93
C ALA A 904 2.76 -46.54 10.88
N ASN A 905 4.09 -46.48 11.04
CA ASN A 905 4.98 -45.61 10.26
C ASN A 905 6.10 -46.32 9.46
N ILE A 906 5.79 -47.37 8.69
CA ILE A 906 6.72 -47.95 7.68
C ILE A 906 5.99 -48.24 6.35
N ARG A 907 5.95 -47.27 5.43
CA ARG A 907 5.34 -47.44 4.08
C ARG A 907 5.98 -46.63 2.93
N HIS A 908 7.32 -46.52 2.83
CA HIS A 908 7.97 -45.92 1.65
C HIS A 908 9.24 -46.63 1.17
N ILE A 909 9.09 -47.68 0.35
CA ILE A 909 10.15 -48.17 -0.56
C ILE A 909 9.51 -48.48 -1.92
N ARG A 910 9.89 -47.77 -2.98
CA ARG A 910 9.54 -48.08 -4.39
C ARG A 910 10.73 -48.77 -5.06
N LYS A 911 10.48 -49.89 -5.75
CA LYS A 911 11.52 -50.60 -6.54
C LYS A 911 11.83 -49.82 -7.85
N PRO A 912 13.10 -49.70 -8.27
CA PRO A 912 13.47 -49.04 -9.53
C PRO A 912 13.11 -49.91 -10.75
N LYS A 913 12.79 -49.27 -11.88
CA LYS A 913 12.58 -49.94 -13.19
C LYS A 913 13.89 -49.96 -13.98
N PRO A 914 14.25 -51.06 -14.67
CA PRO A 914 15.40 -51.11 -15.57
C PRO A 914 15.16 -50.32 -16.86
N LYS A 915 16.24 -49.81 -17.47
CA LYS A 915 16.22 -49.17 -18.81
C LYS A 915 16.44 -50.23 -19.91
N PRO A 916 15.85 -50.07 -21.11
CA PRO A 916 16.11 -50.94 -22.25
C PRO A 916 17.52 -50.72 -22.83
N ILE A 917 18.02 -51.75 -23.52
CA ILE A 917 19.31 -51.77 -24.22
C ILE A 917 19.06 -51.40 -25.69
N GLU A 918 19.89 -50.53 -26.24
CA GLU A 918 19.88 -50.15 -27.66
C GLU A 918 20.64 -51.19 -28.50
N ILE A 919 20.12 -51.48 -29.70
CA ILE A 919 20.81 -52.15 -30.82
C ILE A 919 20.69 -51.22 -32.03
#